data_AF-A0A5C7TF35-F1
#
_entry.id   AF-A0A5C7TF35-F1
#
_cell.length_a   1.000
_cell.length_b   1.000
_cell.length_c   1.000
_cell.angle_alpha   90.00
_cell.angle_beta   90.00
_cell.angle_gamma   90.00
#
_symmetry.space_group_name_H-M   'P 1'
#
loop_
_entity.id
_entity.type
_entity.pdbx_description
1 polymer ?
#
loop_
_entity_poly.entity_id
_entity_poly.type
_entity_poly.pdbx_seq_one_letter_code
_entity_poly.pdbx_strand_id
1 'polypeptide(L)'
;MLITGSRRMYNGSVFFYRQSLMVFIYILSCLAFTLGAEPPAWQAKLEQLQAQSKSEPREANKLIDQWLSELSPIELDLREQLINTKAYNLIILSEHSSAEQMLQAWRDEMQAVAPARTTRSLELSGYIAMRRGDHAKASKMLKQALQQATDLNQPERQITTRIYTAMQAMYTGQYETALPLLLKARELNEKQQFAYLHVNITNNLGTLYLDMGRPADALPILQAALTDPAFQNADVLYARMMLARCYVAMQQYAQALPYALDALAGYQQRDDPYYLSAMYLTLAQIAFQQQQPAAEQYLDNALKLANKHHLNQQLSDGYLLQSQLQQQNGQTAAALASLQQHLTYYKAYHNEAAQDQALALRAQIDSLQHEQDLSDLRQKVEVNALKSAHQTKVSWTIGIATSTVILLLLALTRLQQRKRAQAELLSARLASSYQQLQQTQQELVTSEKMAAIAGMVAGLAHELNTPLGILTTAVSLAQEKTDEFQAKLQQGLTRQDLQQYLTTTAEVTKLAAGNIERCAALVQNFKQLAVRHSDELSRFNLQQLIGDISMLLQSKFEEQQVNLNYQQTDLVLYADVQHFQLLLIELLNNALSHAFPDQIGGHIELSCSRFADHLLLHYQDDGAGFTHGSPDKVFEPFFTTSRNSGHTGLGLNLVYNLVTVALQGEIKALPVSKGFALNIRLPLRWLAPAEQ
;
A
#
# COMPACT_ATOMS: atom_id res chain seq x y z
N MET A 1 -93.04 89.46 -31.47
CA MET A 1 -94.19 89.11 -30.61
C MET A 1 -95.31 88.58 -31.51
N LEU A 2 -95.69 87.33 -31.28
CA LEU A 2 -97.01 86.70 -31.49
C LEU A 2 -97.85 87.09 -32.72
N ILE A 3 -97.98 86.15 -33.68
CA ILE A 3 -99.21 85.86 -34.45
C ILE A 3 -99.28 84.34 -34.74
N THR A 4 -100.51 83.84 -34.66
CA THR A 4 -101.06 82.49 -34.91
C THR A 4 -101.22 82.14 -36.41
N GLY A 5 -101.38 80.85 -36.73
CA GLY A 5 -102.20 80.40 -37.88
C GLY A 5 -101.51 79.79 -39.12
N SER A 6 -101.81 78.50 -39.35
CA SER A 6 -102.12 77.81 -40.63
C SER A 6 -101.44 78.19 -41.96
N ARG A 7 -100.84 77.19 -42.65
CA ARG A 7 -101.01 76.82 -44.10
C ARG A 7 -99.95 75.77 -44.51
N ARG A 8 -100.36 74.55 -44.90
CA ARG A 8 -100.61 74.04 -46.27
C ARG A 8 -99.37 73.55 -47.03
N MET A 9 -99.41 72.26 -47.35
CA MET A 9 -99.15 71.63 -48.66
C MET A 9 -97.97 72.16 -49.48
N TYR A 10 -96.91 71.36 -49.60
CA TYR A 10 -96.27 70.99 -50.88
C TYR A 10 -95.30 69.83 -50.61
N ASN A 11 -95.63 68.61 -51.07
CA ASN A 11 -94.71 67.53 -51.51
C ASN A 11 -95.45 66.19 -51.75
N GLY A 12 -96.65 66.25 -52.34
CA GLY A 12 -97.43 65.09 -52.77
C GLY A 12 -96.93 64.39 -54.04
N SER A 13 -95.76 64.77 -54.56
CA SER A 13 -95.21 64.26 -55.84
C SER A 13 -93.86 63.55 -55.72
N VAL A 14 -93.34 63.33 -54.51
CA VAL A 14 -92.10 62.55 -54.26
C VAL A 14 -92.40 61.15 -53.70
N PHE A 15 -93.62 60.90 -53.22
CA PHE A 15 -93.99 59.62 -52.60
C PHE A 15 -94.30 58.52 -53.63
N PHE A 16 -94.81 58.88 -54.82
CA PHE A 16 -95.11 57.91 -55.90
C PHE A 16 -93.85 57.38 -56.63
N TYR A 17 -92.75 58.13 -56.65
CA TYR A 17 -91.48 57.65 -57.23
C TYR A 17 -90.72 56.70 -56.30
N ARG A 18 -90.84 56.85 -54.98
CA ARG A 18 -90.16 55.97 -54.01
C ARG A 18 -90.81 54.59 -53.87
N GLN A 19 -92.14 54.47 -53.99
CA GLN A 19 -92.81 53.15 -53.98
C GLN A 19 -92.58 52.37 -55.28
N SER A 20 -92.52 53.05 -56.43
CA SER A 20 -92.23 52.42 -57.72
C SER A 20 -90.79 51.91 -57.81
N LEU A 21 -89.82 52.65 -57.24
CA LEU A 21 -88.40 52.24 -57.17
C LEU A 21 -88.17 51.11 -56.16
N MET A 22 -88.88 51.10 -55.02
CA MET A 22 -88.81 49.99 -54.06
C MET A 22 -89.41 48.70 -54.63
N VAL A 23 -90.50 48.76 -55.38
CA VAL A 23 -91.08 47.59 -56.04
C VAL A 23 -90.16 47.09 -57.18
N PHE A 24 -89.48 47.98 -57.90
CA PHE A 24 -88.50 47.58 -58.93
C PHE A 24 -87.22 46.97 -58.35
N ILE A 25 -86.73 47.49 -57.21
CA ILE A 25 -85.59 46.91 -56.48
C ILE A 25 -85.98 45.58 -55.83
N TYR A 26 -87.21 45.46 -55.31
CA TYR A 26 -87.72 44.21 -54.74
C TYR A 26 -87.93 43.12 -55.81
N ILE A 27 -88.41 43.50 -57.00
CA ILE A 27 -88.54 42.61 -58.16
C ILE A 27 -87.16 42.19 -58.69
N LEU A 28 -86.17 43.09 -58.74
CA LEU A 28 -84.78 42.72 -59.08
C LEU A 28 -84.11 41.83 -58.03
N SER A 29 -84.38 42.04 -56.73
CA SER A 29 -83.89 41.15 -55.68
C SER A 29 -84.60 39.80 -55.64
N CYS A 30 -85.86 39.72 -56.07
CA CYS A 30 -86.60 38.46 -56.19
C CYS A 30 -86.30 37.71 -57.51
N LEU A 31 -85.91 38.40 -58.59
CA LEU A 31 -85.41 37.76 -59.81
C LEU A 31 -83.99 37.19 -59.63
N ALA A 32 -83.17 37.75 -58.75
CA ALA A 32 -81.87 37.19 -58.38
C ALA A 32 -81.97 35.90 -57.53
N PHE A 33 -83.14 35.62 -56.94
CA PHE A 33 -83.36 34.46 -56.06
C PHE A 33 -84.04 33.27 -56.76
N THR A 34 -84.35 33.38 -58.06
CA THR A 34 -85.03 32.34 -58.84
C THR A 34 -84.27 31.88 -60.09
N LEU A 35 -83.00 32.26 -60.22
CA LEU A 35 -82.05 31.63 -61.13
C LEU A 35 -80.95 31.02 -60.26
N GLY A 36 -80.78 29.70 -60.34
CA GLY A 36 -79.60 29.04 -59.79
C GLY A 36 -78.36 29.65 -60.43
N ALA A 37 -77.78 30.64 -59.77
CA ALA A 37 -76.48 31.18 -60.16
C ALA A 37 -75.49 30.04 -60.03
N GLU A 38 -74.86 29.66 -61.15
CA GLU A 38 -73.75 28.74 -61.08
C GLU A 38 -72.70 29.29 -60.09
N PRO A 39 -72.14 28.44 -59.23
CA PRO A 39 -71.06 28.85 -58.34
C PRO A 39 -69.98 29.58 -59.15
N PRO A 40 -69.51 30.77 -58.73
CA PRO A 40 -68.49 31.49 -59.48
C PRO A 40 -67.30 30.59 -59.81
N ALA A 41 -66.75 30.72 -61.02
CA ALA A 41 -65.78 29.78 -61.59
C ALA A 41 -64.52 29.53 -60.73
N TRP A 42 -64.23 30.41 -59.75
CA TRP A 42 -63.17 30.22 -58.78
C TRP A 42 -63.50 29.25 -57.64
N GLN A 43 -64.77 28.95 -57.34
CA GLN A 43 -65.16 28.10 -56.20
C GLN A 43 -64.60 26.67 -56.31
N ALA A 44 -64.75 26.03 -57.47
CA ALA A 44 -64.20 24.68 -57.68
C ALA A 44 -62.66 24.65 -57.58
N LYS A 45 -61.99 25.70 -58.05
CA LYS A 45 -60.53 25.84 -57.92
C LYS A 45 -60.11 26.14 -56.47
N LEU A 46 -60.90 26.91 -55.72
CA LEU A 46 -60.67 27.18 -54.31
C LEU A 46 -60.82 25.91 -53.47
N GLU A 47 -61.80 25.05 -53.77
CA GLU A 47 -61.96 23.75 -53.11
C GLU A 47 -60.74 22.83 -53.34
N GLN A 48 -60.22 22.79 -54.56
CA GLN A 48 -58.97 22.07 -54.87
C GLN A 48 -57.78 22.64 -54.09
N LEU A 49 -57.67 23.97 -54.01
CA LEU A 49 -56.63 24.65 -53.25
C LEU A 49 -56.73 24.38 -51.74
N GLN A 50 -57.95 24.31 -51.19
CA GLN A 50 -58.20 23.97 -49.79
C GLN A 50 -57.87 22.51 -49.51
N ALA A 51 -58.13 21.60 -50.46
CA ALA A 51 -57.68 20.22 -50.37
C ALA A 51 -56.15 20.12 -50.39
N GLN A 52 -55.48 20.81 -51.32
CA GLN A 52 -54.02 20.88 -51.40
C GLN A 52 -53.42 21.52 -50.14
N SER A 53 -54.06 22.53 -49.55
CA SER A 53 -53.61 23.15 -48.30
C SER A 53 -53.50 22.16 -47.14
N LYS A 54 -54.29 21.08 -47.15
CA LYS A 54 -54.21 20.02 -46.12
C LYS A 54 -53.02 19.08 -46.31
N SER A 55 -52.48 18.94 -47.53
CA SER A 55 -51.38 18.03 -47.85
C SER A 55 -50.04 18.76 -48.08
N GLU A 56 -50.07 19.91 -48.75
CA GLU A 56 -48.92 20.66 -49.23
C GLU A 56 -49.07 22.18 -48.97
N PRO A 57 -49.12 22.62 -47.70
CA PRO A 57 -49.45 24.01 -47.34
C PRO A 57 -48.48 25.06 -47.92
N ARG A 58 -47.21 24.70 -48.16
CA ARG A 58 -46.21 25.62 -48.76
C ARG A 58 -46.47 25.87 -50.25
N GLU A 59 -46.80 24.83 -51.01
CA GLU A 59 -47.09 24.96 -52.44
C GLU A 59 -48.45 25.66 -52.64
N ALA A 60 -49.44 25.33 -51.82
CA ALA A 60 -50.72 26.04 -51.78
C ALA A 60 -50.52 27.54 -51.51
N ASN A 61 -49.62 27.93 -50.60
CA ASN A 61 -49.34 29.35 -50.32
C ASN A 61 -48.77 30.10 -51.51
N LYS A 62 -47.92 29.48 -52.34
CA LYS A 62 -47.41 30.10 -53.58
C LYS A 62 -48.54 30.39 -54.56
N LEU A 63 -49.47 29.45 -54.72
CA LEU A 63 -50.65 29.61 -55.57
C LEU A 63 -51.58 30.71 -55.02
N ILE A 64 -51.77 30.77 -53.70
CA ILE A 64 -52.56 31.83 -53.05
C ILE A 64 -51.93 33.20 -53.32
N ASP A 65 -50.60 33.32 -53.22
CA ASP A 65 -49.91 34.59 -53.50
C ASP A 65 -50.08 35.05 -54.94
N GLN A 66 -49.98 34.12 -55.89
CA GLN A 66 -50.25 34.41 -57.29
C GLN A 66 -51.68 34.94 -57.46
N TRP A 67 -52.68 34.23 -56.91
CA TRP A 67 -54.08 34.66 -57.02
C TRP A 67 -54.31 36.02 -56.39
N LEU A 68 -53.80 36.27 -55.18
CA LEU A 68 -53.95 37.56 -54.50
C LEU A 68 -53.33 38.73 -55.28
N SER A 69 -52.27 38.48 -56.06
CA SER A 69 -51.63 39.50 -56.90
C SER A 69 -52.41 39.83 -58.18
N GLU A 70 -53.20 38.87 -58.68
CA GLU A 70 -54.01 39.00 -59.91
C GLU A 70 -55.45 39.45 -59.62
N LEU A 71 -55.87 39.39 -58.35
CA LEU A 71 -57.23 39.65 -57.89
C LEU A 71 -57.59 41.14 -57.86
N SER A 72 -58.81 41.46 -58.31
CA SER A 72 -59.33 42.83 -58.21
C SER A 72 -59.56 43.23 -56.75
N PRO A 73 -59.25 44.47 -56.34
CA PRO A 73 -59.49 44.95 -54.97
C PRO A 73 -60.95 44.83 -54.50
N ILE A 74 -61.90 44.77 -55.43
CA ILE A 74 -63.35 44.74 -55.18
C ILE A 74 -63.86 43.31 -54.92
N GLU A 75 -63.10 42.27 -55.27
CA GLU A 75 -63.47 40.86 -55.09
C GLU A 75 -63.22 40.39 -53.64
N LEU A 76 -63.88 41.05 -52.69
CA LEU A 76 -63.62 40.88 -51.25
C LEU A 76 -63.90 39.46 -50.73
N ASP A 77 -64.84 38.73 -51.32
CA ASP A 77 -65.18 37.35 -50.90
C ASP A 77 -64.05 36.36 -51.18
N LEU A 78 -63.50 36.38 -52.40
CA LEU A 78 -62.39 35.49 -52.74
C LEU A 78 -61.11 35.92 -52.02
N ARG A 79 -60.85 37.23 -51.90
CA ARG A 79 -59.72 37.75 -51.12
C ARG A 79 -59.77 37.28 -49.66
N GLU A 80 -60.92 37.37 -49.01
CA GLU A 80 -61.10 36.90 -47.64
C GLU A 80 -60.82 35.40 -47.50
N GLN A 81 -61.37 34.58 -48.41
CA GLN A 81 -61.17 33.14 -48.40
C GLN A 81 -59.69 32.76 -48.59
N LEU A 82 -58.98 33.42 -49.50
CA LEU A 82 -57.55 33.19 -49.74
C LEU A 82 -56.69 33.63 -48.56
N ILE A 83 -56.94 34.81 -47.99
CA ILE A 83 -56.23 35.32 -46.81
C ILE A 83 -56.42 34.38 -45.63
N ASN A 84 -57.66 33.94 -45.37
CA ASN A 84 -57.94 33.00 -44.30
C ASN A 84 -57.25 31.65 -44.53
N THR A 85 -57.31 31.11 -45.76
CA THR A 85 -56.66 29.84 -46.11
C THR A 85 -55.14 29.93 -45.94
N LYS A 86 -54.52 31.01 -46.42
CA LYS A 86 -53.08 31.25 -46.25
C LYS A 86 -52.69 31.43 -44.79
N ALA A 87 -53.50 32.16 -44.01
CA ALA A 87 -53.27 32.31 -42.57
C ALA A 87 -53.27 30.95 -41.86
N TYR A 88 -54.21 30.05 -42.17
CA TYR A 88 -54.22 28.68 -41.65
C TYR A 88 -52.98 27.89 -42.06
N ASN A 89 -52.55 27.96 -43.32
CA ASN A 89 -51.35 27.28 -43.79
C ASN A 89 -50.11 27.77 -43.05
N LEU A 90 -49.97 29.08 -42.86
CA LEU A 90 -48.88 29.68 -42.09
C LEU A 90 -48.91 29.25 -40.62
N ILE A 91 -50.10 29.15 -40.01
CA ILE A 91 -50.27 28.61 -38.66
C ILE A 91 -49.81 27.16 -38.57
N ILE A 92 -50.18 26.32 -39.54
CA ILE A 92 -49.77 24.90 -39.62
C ILE A 92 -48.25 24.79 -39.77
N LEU A 93 -47.66 25.66 -40.58
CA LEU A 93 -46.20 25.75 -40.78
C LEU A 93 -45.46 26.41 -39.60
N SER A 94 -46.16 26.78 -38.53
CA SER A 94 -45.63 27.49 -37.35
C SER A 94 -45.04 28.88 -37.67
N GLU A 95 -45.43 29.47 -38.80
CA GLU A 95 -45.03 30.81 -39.24
C GLU A 95 -45.98 31.89 -38.68
N HIS A 96 -46.17 31.88 -37.35
CA HIS A 96 -47.18 32.66 -36.64
C HIS A 96 -47.07 34.18 -36.81
N SER A 97 -45.85 34.71 -36.91
CA SER A 97 -45.63 36.15 -37.11
C SER A 97 -46.08 36.62 -38.49
N SER A 98 -45.79 35.84 -39.53
CA SER A 98 -46.22 36.11 -40.91
C SER A 98 -47.74 36.07 -41.03
N ALA A 99 -48.38 35.08 -40.38
CA ALA A 99 -49.83 34.97 -40.32
C ALA A 99 -50.45 36.19 -39.62
N GLU A 100 -49.92 36.58 -38.46
CA GLU A 100 -50.44 37.73 -37.68
C GLU A 100 -50.30 39.05 -38.44
N GLN A 101 -49.17 39.28 -39.11
CA GLN A 101 -48.94 40.49 -39.90
C GLN A 101 -49.95 40.59 -41.06
N MET A 102 -50.20 39.49 -41.76
CA MET A 102 -51.17 39.42 -42.85
C MET A 102 -52.60 39.65 -42.37
N LEU A 103 -52.99 39.00 -41.27
CA LEU A 103 -54.32 39.16 -40.68
C LEU A 103 -54.52 40.59 -40.16
N GLN A 104 -53.49 41.21 -39.60
CA GLN A 104 -53.52 42.60 -39.16
C GLN A 104 -53.72 43.55 -40.34
N ALA A 105 -52.96 43.36 -41.43
CA ALA A 105 -53.12 44.17 -42.64
C ALA A 105 -54.55 44.06 -43.23
N TRP A 106 -55.11 42.84 -43.27
CA TRP A 106 -56.50 42.63 -43.69
C TRP A 106 -57.50 43.35 -42.78
N ARG A 107 -57.30 43.31 -41.46
CA ARG A 107 -58.16 44.06 -40.52
C ARG A 107 -58.11 45.54 -40.78
N ASP A 108 -56.91 46.10 -40.89
CA ASP A 108 -56.72 47.55 -41.07
C ASP A 108 -57.38 48.04 -42.37
N GLU A 109 -57.31 47.24 -43.44
CA GLU A 109 -58.00 47.50 -44.71
C GLU A 109 -59.53 47.42 -44.57
N MET A 110 -60.05 46.36 -43.96
CA MET A 110 -61.49 46.07 -43.94
C MET A 110 -62.25 46.79 -42.82
N GLN A 111 -61.57 47.31 -41.79
CA GLN A 111 -62.22 47.92 -40.62
C GLN A 111 -63.12 49.11 -40.99
N ALA A 112 -62.73 49.89 -42.00
CA ALA A 112 -63.52 51.02 -42.49
C ALA A 112 -64.44 50.65 -43.67
N VAL A 113 -64.10 49.60 -44.42
CA VAL A 113 -64.77 49.24 -45.69
C VAL A 113 -65.89 48.22 -45.47
N ALA A 114 -65.59 47.12 -44.78
CA ALA A 114 -66.50 46.00 -44.55
C ALA A 114 -66.19 45.35 -43.19
N PRO A 115 -66.62 45.98 -42.06
CA PRO A 115 -66.29 45.51 -40.72
C PRO A 115 -66.62 44.02 -40.48
N ALA A 116 -67.68 43.51 -41.10
CA ALA A 116 -68.07 42.09 -41.00
C ALA A 116 -66.98 41.09 -41.42
N ARG A 117 -66.02 41.50 -42.26
CA ARG A 117 -64.91 40.66 -42.74
C ARG A 117 -63.70 40.66 -41.79
N THR A 118 -63.71 41.50 -40.74
CA THR A 118 -62.62 41.52 -39.75
C THR A 118 -62.80 40.47 -38.65
N THR A 119 -64.03 39.99 -38.42
CA THR A 119 -64.35 39.00 -37.37
C THR A 119 -63.47 37.76 -37.45
N ARG A 120 -63.34 37.14 -38.63
CA ARG A 120 -62.56 35.91 -38.82
C ARG A 120 -61.07 36.14 -38.58
N SER A 121 -60.55 37.28 -39.01
CA SER A 121 -59.14 37.60 -38.76
C SER A 121 -58.84 37.86 -37.28
N LEU A 122 -59.73 38.53 -36.54
CA LEU A 122 -59.60 38.71 -35.09
C LEU A 122 -59.59 37.36 -34.36
N GLU A 123 -60.48 36.47 -34.78
CA GLU A 123 -60.56 35.10 -34.30
C GLU A 123 -59.24 34.34 -34.53
N LEU A 124 -58.71 34.36 -35.76
CA LEU A 124 -57.44 33.70 -36.10
C LEU A 124 -56.24 34.30 -35.37
N SER A 125 -56.22 35.62 -35.17
CA SER A 125 -55.19 36.28 -34.36
C SER A 125 -55.29 35.90 -32.88
N GLY A 126 -56.50 35.73 -32.35
CA GLY A 126 -56.73 35.16 -31.03
C GLY A 126 -56.20 33.73 -30.91
N TYR A 127 -56.45 32.90 -31.93
CA TYR A 127 -55.90 31.54 -32.01
C TYR A 127 -54.36 31.54 -32.09
N ILE A 128 -53.75 32.43 -32.89
CA ILE A 128 -52.30 32.59 -32.98
C ILE A 128 -51.71 33.00 -31.62
N ALA A 129 -52.32 33.99 -30.96
CA ALA A 129 -51.88 34.44 -29.64
C ALA A 129 -51.93 33.29 -28.62
N MET A 130 -53.00 32.49 -28.64
CA MET A 130 -53.12 31.29 -27.81
C MET A 130 -52.00 30.29 -28.10
N ARG A 131 -51.72 30.01 -29.38
CA ARG A 131 -50.63 29.09 -29.80
C ARG A 131 -49.24 29.58 -29.41
N ARG A 132 -49.06 30.90 -29.24
CA ARG A 132 -47.82 31.54 -28.78
C ARG A 132 -47.72 31.65 -27.25
N GLY A 133 -48.72 31.17 -26.51
CA GLY A 133 -48.79 31.29 -25.04
C GLY A 133 -49.21 32.67 -24.53
N ASP A 134 -49.55 33.62 -25.41
CA ASP A 134 -50.06 34.94 -25.03
C ASP A 134 -51.58 34.85 -24.77
N HIS A 135 -51.94 34.19 -23.68
CA HIS A 135 -53.34 33.94 -23.30
C HIS A 135 -54.12 35.23 -23.01
N ALA A 136 -53.44 36.29 -22.54
CA ALA A 136 -54.06 37.59 -22.30
C ALA A 136 -54.49 38.26 -23.62
N LYS A 137 -53.61 38.30 -24.62
CA LYS A 137 -53.96 38.79 -25.96
C LYS A 137 -55.01 37.91 -26.60
N ALA A 138 -54.89 36.58 -26.49
CA ALA A 138 -55.88 35.63 -27.01
C ALA A 138 -57.27 35.88 -26.44
N SER A 139 -57.39 35.98 -25.12
CA SER A 139 -58.67 36.24 -24.44
C SER A 139 -59.30 37.55 -24.90
N LYS A 140 -58.50 38.62 -25.01
CA LYS A 140 -58.96 39.93 -25.50
C LYS A 140 -59.49 39.83 -26.94
N MET A 141 -58.73 39.23 -27.86
CA MET A 141 -59.10 39.14 -29.27
C MET A 141 -60.30 38.23 -29.51
N LEU A 142 -60.36 37.08 -28.83
CA LEU A 142 -61.49 36.14 -28.95
C LEU A 142 -62.78 36.72 -28.37
N LYS A 143 -62.70 37.47 -27.26
CA LYS A 143 -63.86 38.19 -26.70
C LYS A 143 -64.37 39.27 -27.67
N GLN A 144 -63.45 40.02 -28.31
CA GLN A 144 -63.81 41.00 -29.33
C GLN A 144 -64.45 40.33 -30.56
N ALA A 145 -63.85 39.24 -31.07
CA ALA A 145 -64.39 38.50 -32.20
C ALA A 145 -65.78 37.91 -31.90
N LEU A 146 -66.02 37.40 -30.69
CA LEU A 146 -67.31 36.84 -30.31
C LEU A 146 -68.39 37.92 -30.20
N GLN A 147 -68.04 39.08 -29.62
CA GLN A 147 -68.95 40.22 -29.55
C GLN A 147 -69.33 40.67 -30.96
N GLN A 148 -68.34 40.85 -31.83
CA GLN A 148 -68.57 41.27 -33.21
C GLN A 148 -69.38 40.25 -34.02
N ALA A 149 -69.10 38.95 -33.88
CA ALA A 149 -69.87 37.89 -34.50
C ALA A 149 -71.34 37.85 -34.02
N THR A 150 -71.58 38.29 -32.77
CA THR A 150 -72.92 38.38 -32.19
C THR A 150 -73.66 39.61 -32.74
N ASP A 151 -73.02 40.77 -32.70
CA ASP A 151 -73.59 42.04 -33.17
C ASP A 151 -73.92 42.01 -34.67
N LEU A 152 -73.11 41.29 -35.45
CA LEU A 152 -73.28 41.15 -36.90
C LEU A 152 -74.05 39.88 -37.30
N ASN A 153 -74.59 39.14 -36.34
CA ASN A 153 -75.36 37.92 -36.56
C ASN A 153 -74.66 36.90 -37.50
N GLN A 154 -73.41 36.57 -37.20
CA GLN A 154 -72.59 35.61 -37.94
C GLN A 154 -72.54 34.26 -37.19
N PRO A 155 -73.52 33.35 -37.38
CA PRO A 155 -73.65 32.15 -36.54
C PRO A 155 -72.44 31.21 -36.63
N GLU A 156 -71.88 31.01 -37.82
CA GLU A 156 -70.65 30.22 -38.01
C GLU A 156 -69.49 30.78 -37.18
N ARG A 157 -69.30 32.11 -37.18
CA ARG A 157 -68.22 32.80 -36.44
C ARG A 157 -68.47 32.78 -34.93
N GLN A 158 -69.73 32.86 -34.50
CA GLN A 158 -70.08 32.70 -33.08
C GLN A 158 -69.71 31.29 -32.58
N ILE A 159 -69.94 30.26 -33.39
CA ILE A 159 -69.57 28.87 -33.07
C ILE A 159 -68.04 28.75 -33.01
N THR A 160 -67.34 29.15 -34.08
CA THR A 160 -65.88 28.96 -34.18
C THR A 160 -65.12 29.74 -33.11
N THR A 161 -65.54 30.97 -32.81
CA THR A 161 -64.94 31.78 -31.74
C THR A 161 -65.19 31.18 -30.35
N ARG A 162 -66.37 30.60 -30.10
CA ARG A 162 -66.63 29.87 -28.83
C ARG A 162 -65.75 28.64 -28.70
N ILE A 163 -65.52 27.90 -29.79
CA ILE A 163 -64.58 26.77 -29.79
C ILE A 163 -63.17 27.25 -29.42
N TYR A 164 -62.65 28.29 -30.06
CA TYR A 164 -61.30 28.79 -29.72
C TYR A 164 -61.21 29.41 -28.33
N THR A 165 -62.27 30.05 -27.84
CA THR A 165 -62.32 30.53 -26.45
C THR A 165 -62.31 29.34 -25.48
N ALA A 166 -63.04 28.27 -25.78
CA ALA A 166 -63.03 27.05 -24.97
C ALA A 166 -61.66 26.36 -25.00
N MET A 167 -61.03 26.24 -26.18
CA MET A 167 -59.66 25.72 -26.30
C MET A 167 -58.69 26.55 -25.46
N GLN A 168 -58.75 27.88 -25.53
CA GLN A 168 -57.90 28.75 -24.71
C GLN A 168 -58.13 28.52 -23.22
N ALA A 169 -59.40 28.41 -22.78
CA ALA A 169 -59.74 28.09 -21.41
C ALA A 169 -59.16 26.73 -20.99
N MET A 170 -59.27 25.69 -21.83
CA MET A 170 -58.67 24.36 -21.63
C MET A 170 -57.15 24.43 -21.48
N TYR A 171 -56.45 25.14 -22.38
CA TYR A 171 -54.99 25.35 -22.27
C TYR A 171 -54.57 26.05 -20.97
N THR A 172 -55.48 26.83 -20.37
CA THR A 172 -55.24 27.51 -19.09
C THR A 172 -55.82 26.78 -17.88
N GLY A 173 -56.29 25.53 -18.04
CA GLY A 173 -56.87 24.73 -16.95
C GLY A 173 -58.26 25.18 -16.49
N GLN A 174 -58.91 26.12 -17.19
CA GLN A 174 -60.21 26.68 -16.85
C GLN A 174 -61.35 25.84 -17.45
N TYR A 175 -61.40 24.55 -17.12
CA TYR A 175 -62.33 23.59 -17.75
C TYR A 175 -63.81 23.92 -17.51
N GLU A 176 -64.15 24.43 -16.32
CA GLU A 176 -65.51 24.88 -15.97
C GLU A 176 -65.97 26.08 -16.81
N THR A 177 -65.02 26.89 -17.31
CA THR A 177 -65.32 27.98 -18.25
C THR A 177 -65.48 27.45 -19.69
N ALA A 178 -64.72 26.43 -20.06
CA ALA A 178 -64.72 25.85 -21.40
C ALA A 178 -66.01 25.10 -21.74
N LEU A 179 -66.56 24.33 -20.78
CA LEU A 179 -67.75 23.51 -20.99
C LEU A 179 -68.98 24.30 -21.48
N PRO A 180 -69.42 25.38 -20.81
CA PRO A 180 -70.59 26.14 -21.26
C PRO A 180 -70.38 26.82 -22.62
N LEU A 181 -69.12 27.12 -23.00
CA LEU A 181 -68.80 27.68 -24.33
C LEU A 181 -69.03 26.64 -25.43
N LEU A 182 -68.55 25.41 -25.25
CA LEU A 182 -68.76 24.32 -26.21
C LEU A 182 -70.21 23.87 -26.28
N LEU A 183 -70.93 23.83 -25.16
CA LEU A 183 -72.36 23.51 -25.14
C LEU A 183 -73.19 24.56 -25.89
N LYS A 184 -72.89 25.86 -25.74
CA LYS A 184 -73.52 26.93 -26.53
C LYS A 184 -73.14 26.88 -28.01
N ALA A 185 -71.91 26.48 -28.33
CA ALA A 185 -71.48 26.25 -29.70
C ALA A 185 -72.28 25.10 -30.34
N ARG A 186 -72.48 24.00 -29.59
CA ARG A 186 -73.32 22.86 -29.97
C ARG A 186 -74.77 23.25 -30.21
N GLU A 187 -75.41 23.92 -29.25
CA GLU A 187 -76.81 24.36 -29.35
C GLU A 187 -77.04 25.26 -30.59
N LEU A 188 -76.09 26.15 -30.86
CA LEU A 188 -76.17 27.00 -32.05
C LEU A 188 -75.95 26.18 -33.34
N ASN A 189 -75.04 25.21 -33.34
CA ASN A 189 -74.80 24.37 -34.50
C ASN A 189 -75.93 23.36 -34.75
N GLU A 190 -76.68 22.93 -33.74
CA GLU A 190 -77.90 22.12 -33.90
C GLU A 190 -78.97 22.87 -34.72
N LYS A 191 -79.00 24.20 -34.63
CA LYS A 191 -79.90 25.07 -35.41
C LYS A 191 -79.38 25.36 -36.83
N GLN A 192 -78.06 25.35 -37.03
CA GLN A 192 -77.41 25.82 -38.28
C GLN A 192 -76.85 24.68 -39.15
N GLN A 193 -76.59 23.52 -38.55
CA GLN A 193 -76.20 22.28 -39.21
C GLN A 193 -74.88 22.34 -40.01
N PHE A 194 -73.86 23.05 -39.53
CA PHE A 194 -72.53 23.01 -40.15
C PHE A 194 -71.83 21.69 -39.78
N ALA A 195 -71.69 20.78 -40.76
CA ALA A 195 -71.12 19.44 -40.56
C ALA A 195 -69.68 19.48 -40.00
N TYR A 196 -68.81 20.33 -40.55
CA TYR A 196 -67.41 20.41 -40.08
C TYR A 196 -67.29 20.98 -38.65
N LEU A 197 -68.22 21.86 -38.25
CA LEU A 197 -68.26 22.38 -36.88
C LEU A 197 -68.82 21.37 -35.90
N HIS A 198 -69.74 20.50 -36.35
CA HIS A 198 -70.21 19.37 -35.54
C HIS A 198 -69.04 18.45 -35.15
N VAL A 199 -68.19 18.09 -36.11
CA VAL A 199 -66.95 17.33 -35.87
C VAL A 199 -66.05 18.04 -34.86
N ASN A 200 -65.80 19.34 -35.08
CA ASN A 200 -64.90 20.14 -34.24
C ASN A 200 -65.42 20.29 -32.79
N ILE A 201 -66.70 20.56 -32.61
CA ILE A 201 -67.36 20.65 -31.29
C ILE A 201 -67.29 19.31 -30.57
N THR A 202 -67.62 18.22 -31.27
CA THR A 202 -67.62 16.85 -30.73
C THR A 202 -66.23 16.45 -30.24
N ASN A 203 -65.19 16.70 -31.04
CA ASN A 203 -63.81 16.43 -30.66
C ASN A 203 -63.38 17.23 -29.42
N ASN A 204 -63.63 18.55 -29.40
CA ASN A 204 -63.27 19.38 -28.24
C ASN A 204 -64.06 19.03 -26.98
N LEU A 205 -65.34 18.66 -27.09
CA LEU A 205 -66.12 18.17 -25.95
C LEU A 205 -65.55 16.86 -25.40
N GLY A 206 -65.19 15.92 -26.28
CA GLY A 206 -64.54 14.67 -25.90
C GLY A 206 -63.24 14.90 -25.14
N THR A 207 -62.37 15.76 -25.66
CA THR A 207 -61.12 16.14 -24.97
C THR A 207 -61.38 16.84 -23.64
N LEU A 208 -62.29 17.81 -23.60
CA LEU A 208 -62.63 18.54 -22.37
C LEU A 208 -63.14 17.62 -21.27
N TYR A 209 -64.05 16.69 -21.58
CA TYR A 209 -64.56 15.75 -20.58
C TYR A 209 -63.45 14.84 -20.04
N LEU A 210 -62.49 14.43 -20.87
CA LEU A 210 -61.32 13.68 -20.40
C LEU A 210 -60.43 14.53 -19.48
N ASP A 211 -60.15 15.78 -19.85
CA ASP A 211 -59.33 16.71 -19.06
C ASP A 211 -60.01 17.08 -17.72
N MET A 212 -61.35 17.09 -17.68
CA MET A 212 -62.15 17.23 -16.45
C MET A 212 -62.21 15.96 -15.59
N GLY A 213 -61.60 14.85 -16.00
CA GLY A 213 -61.69 13.56 -15.30
C GLY A 213 -63.08 12.92 -15.37
N ARG A 214 -63.86 13.22 -16.42
CA ARG A 214 -65.23 12.74 -16.66
C ARG A 214 -65.32 11.84 -17.90
N PRO A 215 -64.58 10.71 -17.97
CA PRO A 215 -64.55 9.87 -19.17
C PRO A 215 -65.91 9.24 -19.51
N ALA A 216 -66.78 9.03 -18.52
CA ALA A 216 -68.13 8.52 -18.75
C ALA A 216 -69.00 9.45 -19.62
N ASP A 217 -68.77 10.76 -19.55
CA ASP A 217 -69.48 11.75 -20.38
C ASP A 217 -68.85 11.87 -21.78
N ALA A 218 -67.54 11.64 -21.90
CA ALA A 218 -66.83 11.63 -23.18
C ALA A 218 -67.21 10.41 -24.03
N LEU A 219 -67.38 9.25 -23.41
CA LEU A 219 -67.55 7.96 -24.07
C LEU A 219 -68.69 7.92 -25.11
N PRO A 220 -69.95 8.29 -24.81
CA PRO A 220 -71.04 8.21 -25.79
C PRO A 220 -70.84 9.17 -26.97
N ILE A 221 -70.23 10.34 -26.72
CA ILE A 221 -69.93 11.35 -27.74
C ILE A 221 -68.88 10.82 -28.72
N LEU A 222 -67.82 10.20 -28.21
CA LEU A 222 -66.74 9.65 -29.01
C LEU A 222 -67.13 8.36 -29.74
N GLN A 223 -68.01 7.54 -29.16
CA GLN A 223 -68.54 6.34 -29.83
C GLN A 223 -69.45 6.72 -31.01
N ALA A 224 -70.32 7.71 -30.83
CA ALA A 224 -71.19 8.21 -31.90
C ALA A 224 -70.37 8.74 -33.09
N ALA A 225 -69.23 9.38 -32.82
CA ALA A 225 -68.32 9.91 -33.84
C ALA A 225 -67.74 8.83 -34.80
N LEU A 226 -67.66 7.57 -34.38
CA LEU A 226 -67.13 6.49 -35.23
C LEU A 226 -68.07 6.13 -36.40
N THR A 227 -69.35 6.40 -36.25
CA THR A 227 -70.40 6.06 -37.24
C THR A 227 -71.05 7.29 -37.87
N ASP A 228 -70.61 8.48 -37.48
CA ASP A 228 -71.18 9.74 -37.95
C ASP A 228 -70.63 10.09 -39.36
N PRO A 229 -71.51 10.26 -40.37
CA PRO A 229 -71.08 10.54 -41.74
C PRO A 229 -70.38 11.90 -41.92
N ALA A 230 -70.49 12.81 -40.94
CA ALA A 230 -69.74 14.07 -40.96
C ALA A 230 -68.24 13.88 -40.70
N PHE A 231 -67.84 12.77 -40.07
CA PHE A 231 -66.45 12.46 -39.74
C PHE A 231 -65.74 11.82 -40.94
N GLN A 232 -64.67 12.45 -41.42
CA GLN A 232 -63.81 11.87 -42.44
C GLN A 232 -62.84 10.87 -41.81
N ASN A 233 -62.15 10.06 -42.63
CA ASN A 233 -61.17 9.07 -42.15
C ASN A 233 -60.15 9.67 -41.16
N ALA A 234 -59.70 10.90 -41.41
CA ALA A 234 -58.78 11.62 -40.52
C ALA A 234 -59.40 11.94 -39.14
N ASP A 235 -60.68 12.28 -39.11
CA ASP A 235 -61.42 12.62 -37.89
C ASP A 235 -61.75 11.36 -37.10
N VAL A 236 -62.08 10.25 -37.78
CA VAL A 236 -62.32 8.94 -37.16
C VAL A 236 -61.04 8.42 -36.48
N LEU A 237 -59.87 8.63 -37.08
CA LEU A 237 -58.58 8.28 -36.43
C LEU A 237 -58.39 9.04 -35.10
N TYR A 238 -58.71 10.33 -35.09
CA TYR A 238 -58.67 11.14 -33.88
C TYR A 238 -59.67 10.66 -32.83
N ALA A 239 -60.90 10.32 -33.23
CA ALA A 239 -61.93 9.76 -32.35
C ALA A 239 -61.49 8.42 -31.73
N ARG A 240 -60.86 7.52 -32.51
CA ARG A 240 -60.28 6.26 -31.98
C ARG A 240 -59.20 6.52 -30.94
N MET A 241 -58.29 7.45 -31.21
CA MET A 241 -57.28 7.87 -30.26
C MET A 241 -57.91 8.40 -28.95
N MET A 242 -58.94 9.23 -29.04
CA MET A 242 -59.65 9.73 -27.86
C MET A 242 -60.39 8.62 -27.12
N LEU A 243 -60.99 7.65 -27.82
CA LEU A 243 -61.60 6.47 -27.20
C LEU A 243 -60.58 5.62 -26.45
N ALA A 244 -59.39 5.41 -27.03
CA ALA A 244 -58.31 4.72 -26.33
C ALA A 244 -57.95 5.44 -25.02
N ARG A 245 -57.75 6.76 -25.06
CA ARG A 245 -57.50 7.58 -23.86
C ARG A 245 -58.67 7.52 -22.86
N CYS A 246 -59.90 7.52 -23.35
CA CYS A 246 -61.11 7.42 -22.53
C CYS A 246 -61.16 6.10 -21.77
N TYR A 247 -60.95 4.98 -22.45
CA TYR A 247 -60.92 3.66 -21.82
C TYR A 247 -59.73 3.50 -20.87
N VAL A 248 -58.56 4.08 -21.18
CA VAL A 248 -57.43 4.14 -20.24
C VAL A 248 -57.79 4.93 -18.98
N ALA A 249 -58.46 6.08 -19.09
CA ALA A 249 -58.92 6.86 -17.94
C ALA A 249 -59.96 6.11 -17.10
N MET A 250 -60.75 5.23 -17.72
CA MET A 250 -61.68 4.32 -17.03
C MET A 250 -61.02 3.03 -16.51
N GLN A 251 -59.70 2.88 -16.66
CA GLN A 251 -58.95 1.66 -16.32
C GLN A 251 -59.42 0.40 -17.08
N GLN A 252 -60.07 0.57 -18.23
CA GLN A 252 -60.58 -0.50 -19.11
C GLN A 252 -59.57 -0.81 -20.21
N TYR A 253 -58.37 -1.26 -19.83
CA TYR A 253 -57.22 -1.39 -20.73
C TYR A 253 -57.45 -2.37 -21.90
N ALA A 254 -58.20 -3.45 -21.68
CA ALA A 254 -58.52 -4.42 -22.73
C ALA A 254 -59.40 -3.81 -23.84
N GLN A 255 -60.29 -2.87 -23.48
CA GLN A 255 -61.13 -2.15 -24.44
C GLN A 255 -60.36 -1.01 -25.11
N ALA A 256 -59.40 -0.39 -24.41
CA ALA A 256 -58.56 0.67 -24.96
C ALA A 256 -57.61 0.17 -26.08
N LEU A 257 -57.06 -1.03 -25.91
CA LEU A 257 -56.00 -1.57 -26.76
C LEU A 257 -56.34 -1.60 -28.27
N PRO A 258 -57.49 -2.15 -28.73
CA PRO A 258 -57.80 -2.17 -30.17
C PRO A 258 -57.89 -0.75 -30.76
N TYR A 259 -58.50 0.20 -30.05
CA TYR A 259 -58.57 1.59 -30.50
C TYR A 259 -57.19 2.26 -30.56
N ALA A 260 -56.30 1.96 -29.60
CA ALA A 260 -54.94 2.49 -29.59
C ALA A 260 -54.10 1.94 -30.76
N LEU A 261 -54.22 0.65 -31.06
CA LEU A 261 -53.50 0.00 -32.17
C LEU A 261 -54.01 0.50 -33.54
N ASP A 262 -55.32 0.63 -33.72
CA ASP A 262 -55.91 1.16 -34.95
C ASP A 262 -55.51 2.62 -35.18
N ALA A 263 -55.52 3.43 -34.13
CA ALA A 263 -55.07 4.82 -34.21
C ALA A 263 -53.58 4.90 -34.53
N LEU A 264 -52.73 4.09 -33.87
CA LEU A 264 -51.30 4.02 -34.16
C LEU A 264 -51.05 3.68 -35.64
N ALA A 265 -51.70 2.63 -36.17
CA ALA A 265 -51.54 2.22 -37.56
C ALA A 265 -51.95 3.34 -38.54
N GLY A 266 -53.03 4.06 -38.24
CA GLY A 266 -53.46 5.20 -39.05
C GLY A 266 -52.48 6.38 -39.01
N TYR A 267 -51.92 6.71 -37.84
CA TYR A 267 -50.92 7.77 -37.73
C TYR A 267 -49.55 7.39 -38.28
N GLN A 268 -49.20 6.08 -38.31
CA GLN A 268 -48.00 5.58 -38.99
C GLN A 268 -48.08 5.81 -40.51
N GLN A 269 -49.25 5.58 -41.11
CA GLN A 269 -49.46 5.86 -42.54
C GLN A 269 -49.42 7.35 -42.88
N ARG A 270 -49.76 8.22 -41.92
CA ARG A 270 -49.77 9.69 -42.10
C ARG A 270 -48.44 10.37 -41.77
N ASP A 271 -47.48 9.64 -41.19
CA ASP A 271 -46.20 10.15 -40.71
C ASP A 271 -46.33 11.37 -39.78
N ASP A 272 -47.29 11.32 -38.84
CA ASP A 272 -47.53 12.41 -37.88
C ASP A 272 -46.79 12.14 -36.55
N PRO A 273 -45.64 12.80 -36.29
CA PRO A 273 -44.81 12.48 -35.13
C PRO A 273 -45.49 12.81 -33.80
N TYR A 274 -46.41 13.78 -33.77
CA TYR A 274 -47.10 14.19 -32.54
C TYR A 274 -48.06 13.10 -32.08
N TYR A 275 -48.96 12.66 -32.96
CA TYR A 275 -49.93 11.63 -32.62
C TYR A 275 -49.30 10.25 -32.50
N LEU A 276 -48.27 9.95 -33.29
CA LEU A 276 -47.48 8.72 -33.13
C LEU A 276 -46.87 8.61 -31.74
N SER A 277 -46.22 9.67 -31.25
CA SER A 277 -45.62 9.68 -29.91
C SER A 277 -46.70 9.52 -28.82
N ALA A 278 -47.83 10.22 -28.96
CA ALA A 278 -48.96 10.09 -28.04
C ALA A 278 -49.55 8.67 -27.99
N MET A 279 -49.64 7.98 -29.14
CA MET A 279 -50.11 6.60 -29.23
C MET A 279 -49.12 5.59 -28.66
N TYR A 280 -47.82 5.79 -28.88
CA TYR A 280 -46.81 5.00 -28.19
C TYR A 280 -46.88 5.18 -26.67
N LEU A 281 -47.10 6.40 -26.15
CA LEU A 281 -47.31 6.62 -24.71
C LEU A 281 -48.57 5.92 -24.20
N THR A 282 -49.68 6.00 -24.94
CA THR A 282 -50.94 5.34 -24.56
C THR A 282 -50.77 3.82 -24.51
N LEU A 283 -50.07 3.24 -25.48
CA LEU A 283 -49.74 1.81 -25.49
C LEU A 283 -48.76 1.43 -24.37
N ALA A 284 -47.77 2.28 -24.10
CA ALA A 284 -46.86 2.10 -22.97
C ALA A 284 -47.62 2.07 -21.64
N GLN A 285 -48.59 2.98 -21.45
CA GLN A 285 -49.45 3.01 -20.26
C GLN A 285 -50.30 1.74 -20.16
N ILE A 286 -50.92 1.31 -21.26
CA ILE A 286 -51.73 0.09 -21.31
C ILE A 286 -50.87 -1.13 -20.94
N ALA A 287 -49.70 -1.26 -21.56
CA ALA A 287 -48.76 -2.34 -21.31
C ALA A 287 -48.21 -2.33 -19.88
N PHE A 288 -47.89 -1.15 -19.35
CA PHE A 288 -47.43 -0.96 -17.97
C PHE A 288 -48.46 -1.47 -16.95
N GLN A 289 -49.72 -1.04 -17.11
CA GLN A 289 -50.80 -1.46 -16.21
C GLN A 289 -51.12 -2.95 -16.32
N GLN A 290 -50.87 -3.56 -17.48
CA GLN A 290 -50.97 -5.01 -17.71
C GLN A 290 -49.69 -5.78 -17.36
N GLN A 291 -48.66 -5.12 -16.79
CA GLN A 291 -47.35 -5.70 -16.46
C GLN A 291 -46.67 -6.41 -17.64
N GLN A 292 -46.84 -5.89 -18.86
CA GLN A 292 -46.24 -6.42 -20.07
C GLN A 292 -44.86 -5.81 -20.31
N PRO A 293 -43.85 -6.61 -20.73
CA PRO A 293 -42.51 -6.10 -21.01
C PRO A 293 -42.46 -5.12 -22.20
N ALA A 294 -43.48 -5.15 -23.07
CA ALA A 294 -43.61 -4.21 -24.18
C ALA A 294 -43.76 -2.75 -23.74
N ALA A 295 -44.08 -2.48 -22.46
CA ALA A 295 -44.20 -1.13 -21.91
C ALA A 295 -42.94 -0.30 -22.12
N GLU A 296 -41.76 -0.88 -21.84
CA GLU A 296 -40.47 -0.19 -22.02
C GLU A 296 -40.19 0.12 -23.49
N GLN A 297 -40.50 -0.81 -24.39
CA GLN A 297 -40.31 -0.62 -25.82
C GLN A 297 -41.21 0.49 -26.39
N TYR A 298 -42.48 0.51 -26.00
CA TYR A 298 -43.40 1.56 -26.42
C TYR A 298 -42.99 2.92 -25.85
N LEU A 299 -42.57 2.96 -24.59
CA LEU A 299 -42.10 4.19 -23.96
C LEU A 299 -40.83 4.74 -24.63
N ASP A 300 -39.87 3.88 -24.94
CA ASP A 300 -38.64 4.27 -25.65
C ASP A 300 -38.94 4.82 -27.05
N ASN A 301 -39.85 4.19 -27.80
CA ASN A 301 -40.31 4.70 -29.09
C ASN A 301 -40.99 6.08 -28.95
N ALA A 302 -41.82 6.27 -27.92
CA ALA A 302 -42.46 7.55 -27.65
C ALA A 302 -41.45 8.66 -27.35
N LEU A 303 -40.52 8.41 -26.42
CA LEU A 303 -39.51 9.38 -25.98
C LEU A 303 -38.50 9.70 -27.10
N LYS A 304 -38.10 8.72 -27.91
CA LYS A 304 -37.24 8.94 -29.09
C LYS A 304 -37.89 9.90 -30.08
N LEU A 305 -39.16 9.66 -30.40
CA LEU A 305 -39.91 10.49 -31.33
C LEU A 305 -40.16 11.90 -30.76
N ALA A 306 -40.54 11.98 -29.48
CA ALA A 306 -40.77 13.24 -28.79
C ALA A 306 -39.49 14.09 -28.69
N ASN A 307 -38.34 13.48 -28.41
CA ASN A 307 -37.05 14.18 -28.39
C ASN A 307 -36.66 14.69 -29.77
N LYS A 308 -36.78 13.85 -30.81
CA LYS A 308 -36.45 14.21 -32.20
C LYS A 308 -37.24 15.42 -32.70
N HIS A 309 -38.50 15.56 -32.28
CA HIS A 309 -39.42 16.60 -32.75
C HIS A 309 -39.71 17.69 -31.69
N HIS A 310 -38.99 17.70 -30.57
CA HIS A 310 -39.16 18.68 -29.48
C HIS A 310 -40.59 18.78 -28.93
N LEU A 311 -41.23 17.62 -28.73
CA LEU A 311 -42.61 17.51 -28.28
C LEU A 311 -42.71 17.56 -26.74
N ASN A 312 -42.72 18.76 -26.15
CA ASN A 312 -42.64 18.95 -24.69
C ASN A 312 -43.75 18.20 -23.91
N GLN A 313 -44.98 18.14 -24.42
CA GLN A 313 -46.07 17.42 -23.76
C GLN A 313 -45.76 15.92 -23.67
N GLN A 314 -45.41 15.28 -24.79
CA GLN A 314 -45.08 13.86 -24.82
C GLN A 314 -43.79 13.54 -24.05
N LEU A 315 -42.81 14.45 -24.02
CA LEU A 315 -41.64 14.30 -23.16
C LEU A 315 -42.04 14.32 -21.69
N SER A 316 -42.89 15.27 -21.29
CA SER A 316 -43.39 15.35 -19.91
C SER A 316 -44.13 14.06 -19.53
N ASP A 317 -45.12 13.64 -20.31
CA ASP A 317 -45.92 12.43 -20.04
C ASP A 317 -45.06 11.17 -20.05
N GLY A 318 -44.09 11.07 -20.97
CA GLY A 318 -43.17 9.96 -21.07
C GLY A 318 -42.24 9.84 -19.86
N TYR A 319 -41.65 10.94 -19.40
CA TYR A 319 -40.80 10.93 -18.21
C TYR A 319 -41.58 10.62 -16.92
N LEU A 320 -42.86 11.00 -16.85
CA LEU A 320 -43.74 10.61 -15.74
C LEU A 320 -43.94 9.09 -15.72
N LEU A 321 -44.30 8.50 -16.86
CA LEU A 321 -44.46 7.05 -16.97
C LEU A 321 -43.14 6.29 -16.75
N GLN A 322 -42.01 6.84 -17.21
CA GLN A 322 -40.68 6.29 -16.96
C GLN A 322 -40.35 6.26 -15.46
N SER A 323 -40.67 7.34 -14.75
CA SER A 323 -40.49 7.42 -13.29
C SER A 323 -41.31 6.35 -12.57
N GLN A 324 -42.57 6.16 -12.96
CA GLN A 324 -43.45 5.13 -12.38
C GLN A 324 -42.92 3.70 -12.61
N LEU A 325 -42.46 3.40 -13.84
CA LEU A 325 -41.82 2.12 -14.18
C LEU A 325 -40.56 1.86 -13.34
N GLN A 326 -39.68 2.86 -13.24
CA GLN A 326 -38.44 2.75 -12.47
C GLN A 326 -38.71 2.57 -10.98
N GLN A 327 -39.72 3.26 -10.44
CA GLN A 327 -40.13 3.11 -9.04
C GLN A 327 -40.67 1.70 -8.77
N GLN A 328 -41.51 1.14 -9.67
CA GLN A 328 -41.98 -0.25 -9.55
C GLN A 328 -40.83 -1.26 -9.59
N ASN A 329 -39.77 -0.97 -10.35
CA ASN A 329 -38.57 -1.79 -10.44
C ASN A 329 -37.56 -1.55 -9.31
N GLY A 330 -37.90 -0.74 -8.28
CA GLY A 330 -37.01 -0.45 -7.15
C GLY A 330 -35.82 0.46 -7.49
N GLN A 331 -35.86 1.18 -8.61
CA GLN A 331 -34.79 2.06 -9.09
C GLN A 331 -35.05 3.52 -8.68
N THR A 332 -35.08 3.80 -7.37
CA THR A 332 -35.47 5.11 -6.79
C THR A 332 -34.69 6.29 -7.36
N ALA A 333 -33.36 6.18 -7.50
CA ALA A 333 -32.52 7.24 -8.07
C ALA A 333 -32.87 7.56 -9.54
N ALA A 334 -33.13 6.52 -10.35
CA ALA A 334 -33.52 6.69 -11.74
C ALA A 334 -34.93 7.31 -11.83
N ALA A 335 -35.86 6.82 -11.00
CA ALA A 335 -37.21 7.35 -10.91
C ALA A 335 -37.23 8.84 -10.55
N LEU A 336 -36.38 9.26 -9.61
CA LEU A 336 -36.20 10.66 -9.22
C LEU A 336 -35.70 11.51 -10.40
N ALA A 337 -34.70 11.03 -11.14
CA ALA A 337 -34.16 11.73 -12.30
C ALA A 337 -35.23 11.90 -13.40
N SER A 338 -36.00 10.85 -13.69
CA SER A 338 -37.11 10.91 -14.65
C SER A 338 -38.20 11.89 -14.17
N LEU A 339 -38.51 11.92 -12.88
CA LEU A 339 -39.51 12.85 -12.33
C LEU A 339 -39.06 14.32 -12.42
N GLN A 340 -37.76 14.59 -12.26
CA GLN A 340 -37.17 15.91 -12.49
C GLN A 340 -37.25 16.34 -13.96
N GLN A 341 -37.05 15.41 -14.90
CA GLN A 341 -37.25 15.66 -16.32
C GLN A 341 -38.74 15.94 -16.62
N HIS A 342 -39.65 15.16 -16.06
CA HIS A 342 -41.09 15.40 -16.15
C HIS A 342 -41.42 16.84 -15.71
N LEU A 343 -40.95 17.29 -14.53
CA LEU A 343 -41.15 18.67 -14.05
C LEU A 343 -40.59 19.73 -15.01
N THR A 344 -39.45 19.45 -15.63
CA THR A 344 -38.79 20.37 -16.58
C THR A 344 -39.67 20.58 -17.82
N TYR A 345 -40.10 19.50 -18.46
CA TYR A 345 -40.95 19.57 -19.64
C TYR A 345 -42.39 19.99 -19.32
N TYR A 346 -42.89 19.63 -18.13
CA TYR A 346 -44.19 20.06 -17.63
C TYR A 346 -44.26 21.59 -17.56
N LYS A 347 -43.24 22.25 -17.01
CA LYS A 347 -43.14 23.71 -16.97
C LYS A 347 -42.95 24.36 -18.35
N ALA A 348 -42.32 23.65 -19.28
CA ALA A 348 -42.10 24.17 -20.63
C ALA A 348 -43.38 24.16 -21.48
N TYR A 349 -44.34 23.29 -21.16
CA TYR A 349 -45.61 23.17 -21.88
C TYR A 349 -46.80 23.81 -21.15
N HIS A 350 -46.88 23.72 -19.81
CA HIS A 350 -47.97 24.31 -19.03
C HIS A 350 -47.67 25.75 -18.58
N ASN A 351 -48.71 26.56 -18.43
CA ASN A 351 -48.62 27.97 -18.04
C ASN A 351 -48.40 28.17 -16.53
N GLU A 352 -48.22 29.44 -16.10
CA GLU A 352 -48.06 29.81 -14.69
C GLU A 352 -49.22 29.36 -13.78
N ALA A 353 -50.44 29.16 -14.32
CA ALA A 353 -51.59 28.66 -13.57
C ALA A 353 -51.46 27.17 -13.18
N ALA A 354 -50.56 26.41 -13.81
CA ALA A 354 -50.23 25.04 -13.43
C ALA A 354 -49.23 24.94 -12.25
N GLN A 355 -48.96 26.06 -11.56
CA GLN A 355 -48.08 26.11 -10.39
C GLN A 355 -48.47 25.14 -9.29
N ASP A 356 -49.77 24.97 -9.01
CA ASP A 356 -50.25 24.07 -7.95
C ASP A 356 -49.87 22.61 -8.22
N GLN A 357 -49.98 22.18 -9.47
CA GLN A 357 -49.61 20.83 -9.88
C GLN A 357 -48.09 20.65 -9.93
N ALA A 358 -47.34 21.69 -10.29
CA ALA A 358 -45.88 21.71 -10.17
C ALA A 358 -45.39 21.70 -8.71
N LEU A 359 -46.16 22.29 -7.77
CA LEU A 359 -45.94 22.23 -6.33
C LEU A 359 -46.18 20.81 -5.78
N ALA A 360 -47.29 20.16 -6.18
CA ALA A 360 -47.54 18.76 -5.84
C ALA A 360 -46.43 17.83 -6.36
N LEU A 361 -45.94 18.08 -7.58
CA LEU A 361 -44.84 17.32 -8.17
C LEU A 361 -43.52 17.54 -7.42
N ARG A 362 -43.26 18.76 -6.94
CA ARG A 362 -42.10 19.03 -6.06
C ARG A 362 -42.17 18.23 -4.76
N ALA A 363 -43.34 18.15 -4.13
CA ALA A 363 -43.50 17.34 -2.93
C ALA A 363 -43.22 15.84 -3.19
N GLN A 364 -43.59 15.31 -4.36
CA GLN A 364 -43.23 13.95 -4.77
C GLN A 364 -41.72 13.77 -4.99
N ILE A 365 -41.07 14.75 -5.64
CA ILE A 365 -39.61 14.76 -5.82
C ILE A 365 -38.92 14.78 -4.45
N ASP A 366 -39.35 15.65 -3.53
CA ASP A 366 -38.80 15.76 -2.18
C ASP A 366 -38.98 14.43 -1.40
N SER A 367 -40.13 13.77 -1.55
CA SER A 367 -40.39 12.46 -0.95
C SER A 367 -39.46 11.37 -1.49
N LEU A 368 -39.29 11.27 -2.80
CA LEU A 368 -38.37 10.29 -3.40
C LEU A 368 -36.90 10.60 -3.06
N GLN A 369 -36.56 11.88 -2.98
CA GLN A 369 -35.24 12.32 -2.55
C GLN A 369 -34.96 11.93 -1.10
N HIS A 370 -35.93 12.10 -0.20
CA HIS A 370 -35.82 11.59 1.17
C HIS A 370 -35.67 10.07 1.25
N GLU A 371 -36.38 9.32 0.41
CA GLU A 371 -36.23 7.86 0.35
C GLU A 371 -34.83 7.44 -0.11
N GLN A 372 -34.29 8.12 -1.12
CA GLN A 372 -32.91 7.93 -1.58
C GLN A 372 -31.89 8.26 -0.48
N ASP A 373 -32.06 9.40 0.21
CA ASP A 373 -31.17 9.81 1.30
C ASP A 373 -31.17 8.79 2.46
N LEU A 374 -32.35 8.22 2.79
CA LEU A 374 -32.47 7.17 3.79
C LEU A 374 -31.75 5.89 3.37
N SER A 375 -31.85 5.50 2.09
CA SER A 375 -31.13 4.35 1.53
C SER A 375 -29.61 4.55 1.64
N ASP A 376 -29.11 5.71 1.20
CA ASP A 376 -27.70 6.06 1.26
C ASP A 376 -27.18 6.09 2.71
N LEU A 377 -27.98 6.62 3.64
CA LEU A 377 -27.64 6.66 5.06
C LEU A 377 -27.58 5.25 5.66
N ARG A 378 -28.55 4.37 5.34
CA ARG A 378 -28.53 2.97 5.79
C ARG A 378 -27.28 2.25 5.33
N GLN A 379 -26.91 2.41 4.06
CA GLN A 379 -25.69 1.81 3.51
C GLN A 379 -24.44 2.33 4.23
N LYS A 380 -24.36 3.64 4.51
CA LYS A 380 -23.26 4.22 5.30
C LYS A 380 -23.19 3.66 6.71
N VAL A 381 -24.33 3.50 7.38
CA VAL A 381 -24.40 2.92 8.73
C VAL A 381 -23.92 1.47 8.72
N GLU A 382 -24.33 0.66 7.74
CA GLU A 382 -23.89 -0.73 7.62
C GLU A 382 -22.38 -0.85 7.38
N VAL A 383 -21.83 -0.05 6.46
CA VAL A 383 -20.38 0.02 6.21
C VAL A 383 -19.62 0.43 7.47
N ASN A 384 -20.12 1.43 8.20
CA ASN A 384 -19.51 1.87 9.46
C ASN A 384 -19.58 0.78 10.54
N ALA A 385 -20.68 0.03 10.62
CA ALA A 385 -20.81 -1.10 11.54
C ALA A 385 -19.80 -2.21 11.22
N LEU A 386 -19.64 -2.57 9.94
CA LEU A 386 -18.63 -3.53 9.49
C LEU A 386 -17.21 -3.06 9.80
N LYS A 387 -16.92 -1.77 9.55
CA LYS A 387 -15.61 -1.16 9.85
C LYS A 387 -15.31 -1.19 11.34
N SER A 388 -16.29 -0.85 12.18
CA SER A 388 -16.18 -0.93 13.65
C SER A 388 -15.91 -2.36 14.11
N ALA A 389 -16.68 -3.34 13.62
CA ALA A 389 -16.48 -4.75 13.94
C ALA A 389 -15.09 -5.27 13.52
N HIS A 390 -14.60 -4.85 12.34
CA HIS A 390 -13.24 -5.15 11.89
C HIS A 390 -12.18 -4.52 12.81
N GLN A 391 -12.35 -3.25 13.17
CA GLN A 391 -11.44 -2.53 14.07
C GLN A 391 -11.39 -3.17 15.46
N THR A 392 -12.53 -3.61 16.01
CA THR A 392 -12.59 -4.36 17.26
C THR A 392 -11.81 -5.67 17.16
N LYS A 393 -11.98 -6.46 16.09
CA LYS A 393 -11.20 -7.70 15.87
C LYS A 393 -9.70 -7.44 15.79
N VAL A 394 -9.28 -6.41 15.05
CA VAL A 394 -7.86 -6.01 14.95
C VAL A 394 -7.30 -5.59 16.32
N SER A 395 -8.07 -4.85 17.12
CA SER A 395 -7.64 -4.46 18.47
C SER A 395 -7.41 -5.69 19.37
N TRP A 396 -8.32 -6.67 19.35
CA TRP A 396 -8.15 -7.92 20.08
C TRP A 396 -6.96 -8.76 19.61
N THR A 397 -6.71 -8.87 18.30
CA THR A 397 -5.55 -9.62 17.80
C THR A 397 -4.23 -8.98 18.21
N ILE A 398 -4.13 -7.65 18.19
CA ILE A 398 -2.97 -6.92 18.71
C ILE A 398 -2.81 -7.17 20.22
N GLY A 399 -3.89 -7.12 21.00
CA GLY A 399 -3.89 -7.39 22.44
C GLY A 399 -3.38 -8.81 22.79
N ILE A 400 -3.79 -9.82 22.01
CA ILE A 400 -3.31 -11.19 22.17
C ILE A 400 -1.82 -11.29 21.80
N ALA A 401 -1.43 -10.75 20.64
CA ALA A 401 -0.05 -10.80 20.15
C ALA A 401 0.94 -10.15 21.13
N THR A 402 0.61 -8.95 21.62
CA THR A 402 1.41 -8.24 22.64
C THR A 402 1.53 -9.03 23.93
N SER A 403 0.42 -9.61 24.42
CA SER A 403 0.44 -10.45 25.62
C SER A 403 1.33 -11.69 25.45
N THR A 404 1.28 -12.36 24.29
CA THR A 404 2.16 -13.49 24.00
C THR A 404 3.64 -13.10 23.96
N VAL A 405 3.99 -11.94 23.41
CA VAL A 405 5.37 -11.44 23.38
C VAL A 405 5.88 -11.16 24.80
N ILE A 406 5.05 -10.54 25.65
CA ILE A 406 5.41 -10.28 27.05
C ILE A 406 5.66 -11.59 27.81
N LEU A 407 4.78 -12.59 27.64
CA LEU A 407 4.96 -13.91 28.26
C LEU A 407 6.23 -14.61 27.76
N LEU A 408 6.53 -14.52 26.47
CA LEU A 408 7.77 -15.07 25.90
C LEU A 408 9.00 -14.40 26.50
N LEU A 409 9.02 -13.06 26.62
CA LEU A 409 10.13 -12.32 27.23
C LEU A 409 10.32 -12.69 28.71
N LEU A 410 9.23 -12.85 29.47
CA LEU A 410 9.28 -13.32 30.86
C LEU A 410 9.82 -14.75 30.97
N ALA A 411 9.45 -15.63 30.03
CA ALA A 411 10.00 -16.99 29.99
C ALA A 411 11.50 -17.00 29.65
N LEU A 412 11.92 -16.20 28.67
CA LEU A 412 13.32 -16.07 28.25
C LEU A 412 14.20 -15.50 29.38
N THR A 413 13.73 -14.47 30.09
CA THR A 413 14.47 -13.89 31.22
C THR A 413 14.61 -14.89 32.37
N ARG A 414 13.56 -15.66 32.70
CA ARG A 414 13.65 -16.76 33.68
C ARG A 414 14.63 -17.85 33.26
N LEU A 415 14.62 -18.25 31.98
CA LEU A 415 15.58 -19.22 31.44
C LEU A 415 17.02 -18.69 31.53
N GLN A 416 17.22 -17.41 31.23
CA GLN A 416 18.54 -16.78 31.31
C GLN A 416 19.05 -16.71 32.76
N GLN A 417 18.18 -16.39 33.73
CA GLN A 417 18.52 -16.43 35.15
C GLN A 417 18.94 -17.84 35.61
N ARG A 418 18.20 -18.88 35.20
CA ARG A 418 18.55 -20.28 35.51
C ARG A 418 19.92 -20.67 34.94
N LYS A 419 20.18 -20.30 33.68
CA LYS A 419 21.49 -20.55 33.04
C LYS A 419 22.63 -19.83 33.76
N ARG A 420 22.44 -18.57 34.18
CA ARG A 420 23.44 -17.83 34.96
C ARG A 420 23.74 -18.50 36.30
N ALA A 421 22.70 -18.87 37.06
CA ALA A 421 22.88 -19.56 38.33
C ALA A 421 23.62 -20.91 38.18
N GLN A 422 23.32 -21.68 37.12
CA GLN A 422 24.05 -22.91 36.82
C GLN A 422 25.51 -22.65 36.43
N ALA A 423 25.76 -21.61 35.62
CA ALA A 423 27.11 -21.25 35.21
C ALA A 423 27.97 -20.79 36.40
N GLU A 424 27.40 -20.00 37.32
CA GLU A 424 28.07 -19.57 38.55
C GLU A 424 28.44 -20.78 39.43
N LEU A 425 27.49 -21.70 39.64
CA LEU A 425 27.74 -22.92 40.43
C LEU A 425 28.82 -23.80 39.78
N LEU A 426 28.78 -23.97 38.46
CA LEU A 426 29.79 -24.74 37.72
C LEU A 426 31.16 -24.06 37.80
N SER A 427 31.22 -22.73 37.63
CA SER A 427 32.46 -21.96 37.74
C SER A 427 33.07 -22.06 39.13
N ALA A 428 32.26 -21.97 40.19
CA ALA A 428 32.73 -22.14 41.57
C ALA A 428 33.28 -23.55 41.80
N ARG A 429 32.60 -24.58 41.29
CA ARG A 429 33.07 -25.98 41.38
C ARG A 429 34.37 -26.20 40.61
N LEU A 430 34.51 -25.59 39.43
CA LEU A 430 35.71 -25.65 38.61
C LEU A 430 36.88 -24.97 39.32
N ALA A 431 36.68 -23.77 39.87
CA ALA A 431 37.70 -23.04 40.61
C ALA A 431 38.20 -23.84 41.83
N SER A 432 37.28 -24.43 42.60
CA SER A 432 37.64 -25.28 43.73
C SER A 432 38.42 -26.54 43.30
N SER A 433 37.99 -27.20 42.23
CA SER A 433 38.68 -28.39 41.70
C SER A 433 40.08 -28.04 41.17
N TYR A 434 40.22 -26.88 40.53
CA TYR A 434 41.52 -26.38 40.04
C TYR A 434 42.47 -26.06 41.19
N GLN A 435 41.99 -25.41 42.26
CA GLN A 435 42.80 -25.15 43.45
C GLN A 435 43.27 -26.45 44.12
N GLN A 436 42.38 -27.44 44.24
CA GLN A 436 42.76 -28.75 44.78
C GLN A 436 43.84 -29.42 43.92
N LEU A 437 43.67 -29.42 42.60
CA LEU A 437 44.65 -29.99 41.69
C LEU A 437 46.03 -29.32 41.83
N GLN A 438 46.05 -27.99 41.88
CA GLN A 438 47.29 -27.22 42.04
C GLN A 438 47.98 -27.51 43.38
N GLN A 439 47.20 -27.62 44.46
CA GLN A 439 47.73 -27.96 45.78
C GLN A 439 48.35 -29.37 45.79
N THR A 440 47.64 -30.38 45.27
CA THR A 440 48.15 -31.76 45.20
C THR A 440 49.41 -31.86 44.34
N GLN A 441 49.47 -31.13 43.21
CA GLN A 441 50.67 -31.10 42.38
C GLN A 441 51.87 -30.50 43.14
N GLN A 442 51.66 -29.43 43.89
CA GLN A 442 52.70 -28.82 44.68
C GLN A 442 53.20 -29.75 45.79
N GLU A 443 52.29 -30.47 46.46
CA GLU A 443 52.61 -31.47 47.48
C GLU A 443 53.41 -32.64 46.90
N LEU A 444 53.11 -33.09 45.69
CA LEU A 444 53.87 -34.13 45.00
C LEU A 444 55.29 -33.66 44.65
N VAL A 445 55.43 -32.45 44.10
CA VAL A 445 56.75 -31.87 43.76
C VAL A 445 57.61 -31.67 45.00
N THR A 446 57.03 -31.20 46.11
CA THR A 446 57.78 -31.08 47.37
C THR A 446 58.16 -32.44 47.94
N SER A 447 57.30 -33.45 47.83
CA SER A 447 57.59 -34.82 48.26
C SER A 447 58.76 -35.43 47.47
N GLU A 448 58.76 -35.32 46.14
CA GLU A 448 59.86 -35.81 45.29
C GLU A 448 61.18 -35.10 45.61
N LYS A 449 61.15 -33.77 45.80
CA LYS A 449 62.34 -33.00 46.20
C LYS A 449 62.88 -33.45 47.56
N MET A 450 62.02 -33.71 48.52
CA MET A 450 62.43 -34.16 49.85
C MET A 450 63.03 -35.57 49.81
N ALA A 451 62.48 -36.47 48.99
CA ALA A 451 63.05 -37.80 48.81
C ALA A 451 64.46 -37.74 48.20
N ALA A 452 64.69 -36.89 47.21
CA ALA A 452 66.01 -36.69 46.61
C ALA A 452 67.03 -36.09 47.62
N ILE A 453 66.62 -35.08 48.39
CA ILE A 453 67.47 -34.46 49.43
C ILE A 453 67.82 -35.48 50.52
N ALA A 454 66.85 -36.29 50.97
CA ALA A 454 67.08 -37.32 51.99
C ALA A 454 68.13 -38.35 51.53
N GLY A 455 68.09 -38.78 50.26
CA GLY A 455 69.09 -39.65 49.67
C GLY A 455 70.50 -39.02 49.62
N MET A 456 70.60 -37.74 49.24
CA MET A 456 71.88 -37.03 49.19
C MET A 456 72.50 -36.80 50.58
N VAL A 457 71.70 -36.42 51.58
CA VAL A 457 72.16 -36.21 52.95
C VAL A 457 72.67 -37.52 53.56
N ALA A 458 71.99 -38.64 53.29
CA ALA A 458 72.44 -39.96 53.74
C ALA A 458 73.80 -40.34 53.12
N GLY A 459 74.00 -40.08 51.82
CA GLY A 459 75.28 -40.30 51.13
C GLY A 459 76.41 -39.44 51.68
N LEU A 460 76.16 -38.14 51.90
CA LEU A 460 77.15 -37.24 52.50
C LEU A 460 77.53 -37.67 53.92
N ALA A 461 76.53 -38.02 54.75
CA ALA A 461 76.76 -38.46 56.11
C ALA A 461 77.68 -39.69 56.15
N HIS A 462 77.46 -40.66 55.26
CA HIS A 462 78.32 -41.83 55.16
C HIS A 462 79.77 -41.46 54.80
N GLU A 463 79.95 -40.65 53.76
CA GLU A 463 81.28 -40.24 53.28
C GLU A 463 82.02 -39.28 54.22
N LEU A 464 81.31 -38.49 55.04
CA LEU A 464 81.91 -37.70 56.13
C LEU A 464 82.28 -38.56 57.34
N ASN A 465 81.42 -39.52 57.69
CA ASN A 465 81.66 -40.38 58.85
C ASN A 465 82.91 -41.24 58.69
N THR A 466 83.27 -41.66 57.48
CA THR A 466 84.46 -42.48 57.24
C THR A 466 85.78 -41.77 57.64
N PRO A 467 86.14 -40.59 57.08
CA PRO A 467 87.34 -39.87 57.51
C PRO A 467 87.24 -39.38 58.96
N LEU A 468 86.06 -39.03 59.47
CA LEU A 468 85.86 -38.68 60.89
C LEU A 468 86.11 -39.86 61.84
N GLY A 469 85.73 -41.07 61.44
CA GLY A 469 86.03 -42.28 62.19
C GLY A 469 87.54 -42.52 62.28
N ILE A 470 88.24 -42.42 61.14
CA ILE A 470 89.70 -42.54 61.09
C ILE A 470 90.36 -41.45 61.95
N LEU A 471 89.85 -40.22 61.90
CA LEU A 471 90.31 -39.11 62.74
C LEU A 471 90.17 -39.42 64.22
N THR A 472 89.00 -39.92 64.62
CA THR A 472 88.74 -40.26 66.02
C THR A 472 89.66 -41.37 66.48
N THR A 473 89.85 -42.42 65.67
CA THR A 473 90.80 -43.50 65.98
C THR A 473 92.24 -43.00 66.06
N ALA A 474 92.68 -42.14 65.13
CA ALA A 474 94.00 -41.53 65.18
C ALA A 474 94.18 -40.70 66.46
N VAL A 475 93.24 -39.82 66.78
CA VAL A 475 93.32 -38.98 67.99
C VAL A 475 93.31 -39.83 69.26
N SER A 476 92.46 -40.87 69.34
CA SER A 476 92.45 -41.80 70.47
C SER A 476 93.77 -42.55 70.61
N LEU A 477 94.36 -43.03 69.50
CA LEU A 477 95.66 -43.70 69.53
C LEU A 477 96.78 -42.74 69.94
N ALA A 478 96.77 -41.50 69.45
CA ALA A 478 97.71 -40.48 69.88
C ALA A 478 97.59 -40.20 71.38
N GLN A 479 96.36 -40.11 71.91
CA GLN A 479 96.12 -39.91 73.34
C GLN A 479 96.62 -41.11 74.16
N GLU A 480 96.26 -42.33 73.78
CA GLU A 480 96.72 -43.56 74.44
C GLU A 480 98.24 -43.64 74.49
N LYS A 481 98.90 -43.36 73.35
CA LYS A 481 100.38 -43.37 73.28
C LYS A 481 101.00 -42.24 74.09
N THR A 482 100.32 -41.10 74.22
CA THR A 482 100.74 -39.98 75.09
C THR A 482 100.64 -40.36 76.56
N ASP A 483 99.54 -41.00 76.97
CA ASP A 483 99.33 -41.42 78.36
C ASP A 483 100.31 -42.55 78.74
N GLU A 484 100.54 -43.51 77.84
CA GLU A 484 101.56 -44.56 78.01
C GLU A 484 102.97 -43.94 78.15
N PHE A 485 103.29 -42.96 77.32
CA PHE A 485 104.55 -42.23 77.37
C PHE A 485 104.71 -41.45 78.68
N GLN A 486 103.67 -40.75 79.14
CA GLN A 486 103.66 -40.03 80.42
C GLN A 486 103.85 -40.96 81.61
N ALA A 487 103.18 -42.12 81.63
CA ALA A 487 103.34 -43.11 82.69
C ALA A 487 104.77 -43.65 82.74
N LYS A 488 105.36 -43.95 81.57
CA LYS A 488 106.77 -44.37 81.45
C LYS A 488 107.74 -43.26 81.89
N LEU A 489 107.41 -41.99 81.65
CA LEU A 489 108.22 -40.85 82.07
C LEU A 489 108.44 -40.82 83.60
N GLN A 490 107.44 -41.26 84.38
CA GLN A 490 107.50 -41.32 85.84
C GLN A 490 108.27 -42.54 86.38
N GLN A 491 108.37 -43.62 85.59
CA GLN A 491 109.01 -44.88 86.00
C GLN A 491 110.44 -45.04 85.45
N GLY A 492 110.82 -44.19 84.48
CA GLY A 492 112.11 -44.22 83.79
C GLY A 492 111.91 -44.47 82.29
N LEU A 493 112.35 -43.53 81.46
CA LEU A 493 112.13 -43.55 80.01
C LEU A 493 113.38 -44.06 79.26
N THR A 494 113.21 -45.02 78.34
CA THR A 494 114.30 -45.42 77.44
C THR A 494 114.32 -44.59 76.16
N ARG A 495 115.47 -44.54 75.47
CA ARG A 495 115.58 -43.90 74.15
C ARG A 495 114.64 -44.52 73.12
N GLN A 496 114.41 -45.84 73.20
CA GLN A 496 113.51 -46.55 72.30
C GLN A 496 112.05 -46.15 72.54
N ASP A 497 111.62 -45.98 73.79
CA ASP A 497 110.26 -45.50 74.11
C ASP A 497 110.02 -44.09 73.54
N LEU A 498 111.00 -43.19 73.67
CA LEU A 498 110.92 -41.85 73.07
C LEU A 498 110.83 -41.90 71.54
N GLN A 499 111.68 -42.70 70.90
CA GLN A 499 111.69 -42.81 69.44
C GLN A 499 110.41 -43.44 68.90
N GLN A 500 109.87 -44.44 69.60
CA GLN A 500 108.60 -45.07 69.24
C GLN A 500 107.43 -44.09 69.38
N TYR A 501 107.39 -43.32 70.47
CA TYR A 501 106.37 -42.29 70.68
C TYR A 501 106.44 -41.21 69.59
N LEU A 502 107.61 -40.64 69.33
CA LEU A 502 107.77 -39.60 68.30
C LEU A 502 107.37 -40.09 66.91
N THR A 503 107.76 -41.33 66.55
CA THR A 503 107.43 -41.92 65.24
C THR A 503 105.92 -42.16 65.12
N THR A 504 105.32 -42.83 66.11
CA THR A 504 103.89 -43.15 66.11
C THR A 504 103.04 -41.88 66.10
N THR A 505 103.38 -40.89 66.94
CA THR A 505 102.66 -39.61 67.00
C THR A 505 102.78 -38.82 65.70
N ALA A 506 103.95 -38.83 65.04
CA ALA A 506 104.13 -38.19 63.73
C ALA A 506 103.26 -38.85 62.63
N GLU A 507 103.25 -40.18 62.57
CA GLU A 507 102.43 -40.94 61.61
C GLU A 507 100.93 -40.71 61.84
N VAL A 508 100.49 -40.79 63.09
CA VAL A 508 99.10 -40.59 63.49
C VAL A 508 98.65 -39.14 63.23
N THR A 509 99.50 -38.15 63.51
CA THR A 509 99.18 -36.74 63.24
C THR A 509 99.10 -36.47 61.74
N LYS A 510 99.97 -37.07 60.93
CA LYS A 510 99.90 -36.97 59.46
C LYS A 510 98.63 -37.62 58.91
N LEU A 511 98.26 -38.80 59.42
CA LEU A 511 97.00 -39.48 59.08
C LEU A 511 95.79 -38.61 59.45
N ALA A 512 95.82 -37.96 60.61
CA ALA A 512 94.76 -37.05 61.04
C ALA A 512 94.68 -35.81 60.14
N ALA A 513 95.80 -35.13 59.88
CA ALA A 513 95.81 -33.94 59.02
C ALA A 513 95.20 -34.22 57.63
N GLY A 514 95.59 -35.33 56.99
CA GLY A 514 95.04 -35.70 55.68
C GLY A 514 93.54 -36.01 55.69
N ASN A 515 93.00 -36.60 56.76
CA ASN A 515 91.56 -36.87 56.86
C ASN A 515 90.76 -35.60 57.23
N ILE A 516 91.34 -34.63 57.96
CA ILE A 516 90.73 -33.31 58.17
C ILE A 516 90.60 -32.56 56.85
N GLU A 517 91.65 -32.55 56.02
CA GLU A 517 91.60 -31.93 54.70
C GLU A 517 90.54 -32.60 53.80
N ARG A 518 90.41 -33.92 53.88
CA ARG A 518 89.39 -34.68 53.16
C ARG A 518 87.97 -34.34 53.63
N CYS A 519 87.74 -34.20 54.93
CA CYS A 519 86.48 -33.70 55.48
C CYS A 519 86.17 -32.27 55.00
N ALA A 520 87.15 -31.37 55.03
CA ALA A 520 87.00 -29.99 54.57
C ALA A 520 86.65 -29.92 53.08
N ALA A 521 87.31 -30.73 52.25
CA ALA A 521 87.01 -30.85 50.83
C ALA A 521 85.59 -31.40 50.59
N LEU A 522 85.14 -32.41 51.35
CA LEU A 522 83.78 -32.93 51.26
C LEU A 522 82.72 -31.88 51.60
N VAL A 523 82.93 -31.10 52.67
CA VAL A 523 82.02 -30.01 53.06
C VAL A 523 82.00 -28.90 52.00
N GLN A 524 83.16 -28.52 51.47
CA GLN A 524 83.26 -27.48 50.45
C GLN A 524 82.59 -27.90 49.14
N ASN A 525 82.83 -29.12 48.68
CA ASN A 525 82.17 -29.68 47.49
C ASN A 525 80.66 -29.83 47.70
N PHE A 526 80.22 -30.23 48.90
CA PHE A 526 78.79 -30.29 49.21
C PHE A 526 78.14 -28.90 49.23
N LYS A 527 78.83 -27.87 49.73
CA LYS A 527 78.35 -26.48 49.66
C LYS A 527 78.21 -26.01 48.21
N GLN A 528 79.10 -26.45 47.31
CA GLN A 528 79.02 -26.14 45.87
C GLN A 528 77.85 -26.87 45.18
N LEU A 529 77.33 -27.99 45.70
CA LEU A 529 76.13 -28.64 45.16
C LEU A 529 74.87 -27.76 45.28
N ALA A 530 74.86 -26.82 46.21
CA ALA A 530 73.82 -25.79 46.30
C ALA A 530 74.04 -24.68 45.25
N VAL A 531 74.28 -25.08 43.99
CA VAL A 531 74.38 -24.17 42.85
C VAL A 531 73.09 -23.36 42.76
N ARG A 532 73.20 -22.04 42.79
CA ARG A 532 72.09 -21.12 42.59
C ARG A 532 72.31 -20.34 41.31
N HIS A 533 71.23 -19.78 40.79
CA HIS A 533 71.36 -18.70 39.83
C HIS A 533 72.14 -17.55 40.48
N SER A 534 73.10 -17.00 39.76
CA SER A 534 73.88 -15.84 40.20
C SER A 534 73.29 -14.58 39.58
N ASP A 535 73.15 -13.54 40.39
CA ASP A 535 72.74 -12.21 39.92
C ASP A 535 73.95 -11.41 39.36
N GLU A 536 75.17 -11.92 39.50
CA GLU A 536 76.42 -11.28 39.07
C GLU A 536 76.83 -11.73 37.65
N LEU A 537 76.04 -11.35 36.65
CA LEU A 537 76.32 -11.65 35.25
C LEU A 537 77.36 -10.68 34.66
N SER A 538 78.36 -11.22 33.97
CA SER A 538 79.43 -10.45 33.35
C SER A 538 79.63 -10.86 31.89
N ARG A 539 80.11 -9.90 31.08
CA ARG A 539 80.49 -10.14 29.69
C ARG A 539 81.92 -10.68 29.66
N PHE A 540 82.14 -11.85 29.07
CA PHE A 540 83.48 -12.42 28.91
C PHE A 540 83.63 -13.16 27.59
N ASN A 541 84.86 -13.20 27.07
CA ASN A 541 85.21 -13.94 25.86
C ASN A 541 85.52 -15.40 26.22
N LEU A 542 84.83 -16.35 25.58
CA LEU A 542 84.97 -17.78 25.91
C LEU A 542 86.34 -18.35 25.52
N GLN A 543 86.93 -17.88 24.42
CA GLN A 543 88.27 -18.28 23.98
C GLN A 543 89.33 -17.88 25.01
N GLN A 544 89.24 -16.65 25.53
CA GLN A 544 90.15 -16.17 26.57
C GLN A 544 90.01 -17.01 27.85
N LEU A 545 88.76 -17.30 28.24
CA LEU A 545 88.51 -18.12 29.43
C LEU A 545 89.10 -19.53 29.34
N ILE A 546 88.91 -20.21 28.21
CA ILE A 546 89.49 -21.54 27.97
C ILE A 546 91.02 -21.46 28.01
N GLY A 547 91.61 -20.40 27.43
CA GLY A 547 93.05 -20.16 27.47
C GLY A 547 93.59 -19.98 28.89
N ASP A 548 92.94 -19.14 29.70
CA ASP A 548 93.34 -18.88 31.09
C ASP A 548 93.30 -20.16 31.94
N ILE A 549 92.27 -20.99 31.75
CA ILE A 549 92.13 -22.28 32.46
C ILE A 549 93.14 -23.32 31.95
N SER A 550 93.43 -23.34 30.65
CA SER A 550 94.48 -24.18 30.09
C SER A 550 95.84 -23.86 30.72
N MET A 551 96.17 -22.57 30.88
CA MET A 551 97.40 -22.15 31.57
C MET A 551 97.41 -22.54 33.04
N LEU A 552 96.27 -22.41 33.74
CA LEU A 552 96.15 -22.78 35.14
C LEU A 552 96.44 -24.28 35.38
N LEU A 553 96.05 -25.14 34.45
CA LEU A 553 96.22 -26.60 34.56
C LEU A 553 97.45 -27.14 33.81
N GLN A 554 98.26 -26.26 33.21
CA GLN A 554 99.40 -26.63 32.35
C GLN A 554 100.35 -27.64 33.00
N SER A 555 100.74 -27.42 34.26
CA SER A 555 101.64 -28.31 34.99
C SER A 555 101.10 -29.74 35.09
N LYS A 556 99.78 -29.90 35.30
CA LYS A 556 99.13 -31.22 35.36
C LYS A 556 99.05 -31.89 33.99
N PHE A 557 98.78 -31.11 32.95
CA PHE A 557 98.79 -31.61 31.57
C PHE A 557 100.19 -32.10 31.18
N GLU A 558 101.25 -31.38 31.55
CA GLU A 558 102.64 -31.78 31.30
C GLU A 558 103.06 -33.00 32.10
N GLU A 559 102.70 -33.07 33.39
CA GLU A 559 103.00 -34.22 34.27
C GLU A 559 102.42 -35.54 33.71
N GLN A 560 101.20 -35.49 33.15
CA GLN A 560 100.52 -36.65 32.57
C GLN A 560 100.69 -36.80 31.04
N GLN A 561 101.40 -35.86 30.40
CA GLN A 561 101.55 -35.77 28.93
C GLN A 561 100.22 -35.71 28.16
N VAL A 562 99.20 -35.05 28.70
CA VAL A 562 97.88 -34.90 28.09
C VAL A 562 97.84 -33.62 27.25
N ASN A 563 97.42 -33.73 25.99
CA ASN A 563 97.27 -32.61 25.07
C ASN A 563 95.83 -32.08 25.05
N LEU A 564 95.64 -30.82 25.42
CA LEU A 564 94.36 -30.12 25.31
C LEU A 564 94.29 -29.37 23.96
N ASN A 565 93.39 -29.81 23.08
CA ASN A 565 93.05 -29.14 21.83
C ASN A 565 91.70 -28.46 21.97
N TYR A 566 91.61 -27.18 21.62
CA TYR A 566 90.33 -26.48 21.61
C TYR A 566 90.15 -25.63 20.36
N GLN A 567 88.95 -25.68 19.79
CA GLN A 567 88.61 -24.94 18.57
C GLN A 567 88.58 -23.43 18.86
N GLN A 568 89.22 -22.65 18.00
CA GLN A 568 89.16 -21.18 18.08
C GLN A 568 87.72 -20.68 17.95
N THR A 569 87.31 -19.82 18.87
CA THR A 569 85.96 -19.25 18.94
C THR A 569 86.00 -17.74 19.21
N ASP A 570 85.07 -16.99 18.65
CA ASP A 570 84.87 -15.55 18.90
C ASP A 570 83.68 -15.28 19.83
N LEU A 571 83.10 -16.34 20.40
CA LEU A 571 81.89 -16.26 21.23
C LEU A 571 82.14 -15.45 22.50
N VAL A 572 81.35 -14.39 22.67
CA VAL A 572 81.26 -13.60 23.89
C VAL A 572 79.98 -13.97 24.62
N LEU A 573 80.10 -14.32 25.90
CA LEU A 573 78.99 -14.73 26.75
C LEU A 573 78.65 -13.66 27.78
N TYR A 574 77.37 -13.57 28.15
CA TYR A 574 76.87 -12.72 29.24
C TYR A 574 76.29 -13.61 30.33
N ALA A 575 77.16 -14.14 31.19
CA ALA A 575 76.81 -15.09 32.24
C ALA A 575 77.72 -14.89 33.46
N ASP A 576 77.49 -15.66 34.52
CA ASP A 576 78.46 -15.74 35.61
C ASP A 576 79.72 -16.46 35.13
N VAL A 577 80.82 -15.70 35.02
CA VAL A 577 82.11 -16.21 34.57
C VAL A 577 82.66 -17.27 35.50
N GLN A 578 82.39 -17.19 36.81
CA GLN A 578 82.87 -18.16 37.79
C GLN A 578 82.21 -19.52 37.61
N HIS A 579 80.91 -19.55 37.27
CA HIS A 579 80.23 -20.80 36.94
C HIS A 579 80.81 -21.49 35.70
N PHE A 580 81.17 -20.72 34.67
CA PHE A 580 81.83 -21.27 33.49
C PHE A 580 83.27 -21.70 33.76
N GLN A 581 84.02 -20.95 34.58
CA GLN A 581 85.36 -21.36 35.03
C GLN A 581 85.30 -22.70 35.77
N LEU A 582 84.39 -22.82 36.73
CA LEU A 582 84.22 -24.04 37.52
C LEU A 582 83.78 -25.21 36.65
N LEU A 583 82.84 -25.00 35.71
CA LEU A 583 82.41 -26.03 34.76
C LEU A 583 83.59 -26.59 33.96
N LEU A 584 84.44 -25.73 33.41
CA LEU A 584 85.60 -26.15 32.61
C LEU A 584 86.67 -26.81 33.48
N ILE A 585 86.96 -26.26 34.66
CA ILE A 585 87.93 -26.83 35.60
C ILE A 585 87.51 -28.23 36.06
N GLU A 586 86.23 -28.43 36.38
CA GLU A 586 85.71 -29.73 36.82
C GLU A 586 85.74 -30.77 35.68
N LEU A 587 85.37 -30.38 34.45
CA LEU A 587 85.47 -31.27 33.30
C LEU A 587 86.92 -31.71 33.03
N LEU A 588 87.86 -30.75 33.02
CA LEU A 588 89.27 -31.03 32.73
C LEU A 588 89.95 -31.81 33.87
N ASN A 589 89.70 -31.47 35.13
CA ASN A 589 90.22 -32.26 36.26
C ASN A 589 89.61 -33.66 36.28
N ASN A 590 88.32 -33.82 35.94
CA ASN A 590 87.70 -35.13 35.83
C ASN A 590 88.40 -35.99 34.75
N ALA A 591 88.77 -35.39 33.62
CA ALA A 591 89.58 -36.04 32.59
C ALA A 591 90.93 -36.51 33.14
N LEU A 592 91.70 -35.59 33.74
CA LEU A 592 93.03 -35.86 34.30
C LEU A 592 93.01 -36.92 35.42
N SER A 593 91.93 -36.99 36.20
CA SER A 593 91.79 -37.93 37.31
C SER A 593 91.31 -39.33 36.89
N HIS A 594 90.45 -39.41 35.87
CA HIS A 594 89.72 -40.65 35.57
C HIS A 594 89.97 -41.18 34.15
N ALA A 595 90.28 -40.35 33.18
CA ALA A 595 90.45 -40.78 31.79
C ALA A 595 91.80 -41.46 31.56
N PHE A 596 92.84 -41.07 32.31
CA PHE A 596 94.23 -41.52 32.09
C PHE A 596 94.91 -42.11 33.35
N PRO A 597 94.35 -43.15 34.01
CA PRO A 597 94.83 -43.63 35.32
C PRO A 597 96.23 -44.26 35.31
N ASP A 598 96.71 -44.76 34.16
CA ASP A 598 98.00 -45.47 34.03
C ASP A 598 98.76 -45.13 32.72
N GLN A 599 98.36 -44.06 32.01
CA GLN A 599 98.93 -43.70 30.70
C GLN A 599 99.79 -42.44 30.78
N ILE A 600 100.95 -42.49 30.14
CA ILE A 600 101.74 -41.31 29.77
C ILE A 600 101.27 -40.93 28.36
N GLY A 601 100.38 -39.94 28.25
CA GLY A 601 99.79 -39.52 26.97
C GLY A 601 98.27 -39.57 26.91
N GLY A 602 97.65 -38.56 26.28
CA GLY A 602 96.21 -38.50 26.03
C GLY A 602 95.79 -37.24 25.27
N HIS A 603 94.55 -37.21 24.77
CA HIS A 603 93.97 -36.08 24.04
C HIS A 603 92.60 -35.68 24.61
N ILE A 604 92.44 -34.38 24.84
CA ILE A 604 91.16 -33.75 25.18
C ILE A 604 90.82 -32.75 24.09
N GLU A 605 89.58 -32.80 23.60
CA GLU A 605 89.02 -31.89 22.61
C GLU A 605 87.86 -31.07 23.20
N LEU A 606 87.94 -29.75 23.02
CA LEU A 606 86.87 -28.81 23.33
C LEU A 606 86.46 -28.06 22.07
N SER A 607 85.17 -28.09 21.71
CA SER A 607 84.63 -27.27 20.63
C SER A 607 83.38 -26.53 21.05
N CYS A 608 83.21 -25.32 20.51
CA CYS A 608 82.06 -24.47 20.77
C CYS A 608 81.44 -24.07 19.45
N SER A 609 80.14 -24.28 19.29
CA SER A 609 79.40 -23.94 18.08
C SER A 609 78.11 -23.23 18.41
N ARG A 610 77.76 -22.21 17.62
CA ARG A 610 76.47 -21.53 17.69
C ARG A 610 75.50 -22.13 16.68
N PHE A 611 74.34 -22.57 17.15
CA PHE A 611 73.21 -22.98 16.33
C PHE A 611 72.10 -21.93 16.34
N ALA A 612 71.05 -22.16 15.54
CA ALA A 612 69.93 -21.23 15.39
C ALA A 612 69.13 -20.99 16.68
N ASP A 613 69.12 -21.98 17.58
CA ASP A 613 68.30 -22.03 18.80
C ASP A 613 69.12 -22.19 20.10
N HIS A 614 70.41 -22.55 20.01
CA HIS A 614 71.27 -22.78 21.19
C HIS A 614 72.76 -22.59 20.89
N LEU A 615 73.55 -22.48 21.95
CA LEU A 615 75.00 -22.68 21.94
C LEU A 615 75.31 -24.14 22.29
N LEU A 616 76.26 -24.76 21.61
CA LEU A 616 76.73 -26.11 21.91
C LEU A 616 78.20 -26.04 22.34
N LEU A 617 78.48 -26.44 23.57
CA LEU A 617 79.82 -26.78 24.05
C LEU A 617 79.96 -28.31 24.01
N HIS A 618 80.89 -28.78 23.21
CA HIS A 618 81.22 -30.19 23.07
C HIS A 618 82.58 -30.46 23.72
N TYR A 619 82.61 -31.46 24.60
CA TYR A 619 83.81 -31.97 25.25
C TYR A 619 83.99 -33.43 24.85
N GLN A 620 85.23 -33.83 24.53
CA GLN A 620 85.59 -35.22 24.32
C GLN A 620 87.01 -35.52 24.82
N ASP A 621 87.22 -36.66 25.46
CA ASP A 621 88.55 -37.23 25.69
C ASP A 621 88.68 -38.59 25.02
N ASP A 622 89.92 -39.07 24.87
CA ASP A 622 90.24 -40.37 24.28
C ASP A 622 90.76 -41.40 25.30
N GLY A 623 90.47 -41.19 26.59
CA GLY A 623 90.93 -42.03 27.68
C GLY A 623 90.16 -43.35 27.84
N ALA A 624 90.13 -43.87 29.06
CA ALA A 624 89.58 -45.19 29.38
C ALA A 624 88.05 -45.32 29.13
N GLY A 625 87.31 -44.20 29.10
CA GLY A 625 85.85 -44.20 28.91
C GLY A 625 85.09 -44.93 30.03
N PHE A 626 83.87 -45.39 29.73
CA PHE A 626 83.05 -46.16 30.69
C PHE A 626 83.02 -47.65 30.37
N THR A 627 83.20 -48.48 31.41
CA THR A 627 83.25 -49.93 31.24
C THR A 627 81.88 -50.62 31.28
N HIS A 628 80.84 -50.13 32.00
CA HIS A 628 79.44 -50.64 31.89
C HIS A 628 78.40 -49.68 32.54
N GLY A 629 77.30 -49.33 31.86
CA GLY A 629 76.16 -48.59 32.43
C GLY A 629 75.51 -47.57 31.48
N SER A 630 74.37 -46.98 31.88
CA SER A 630 73.80 -45.81 31.17
C SER A 630 74.74 -44.61 31.35
N PRO A 631 75.18 -43.94 30.27
CA PRO A 631 76.07 -42.78 30.35
C PRO A 631 75.52 -41.65 31.23
N ASP A 632 74.20 -41.56 31.42
CA ASP A 632 73.58 -40.50 32.22
C ASP A 632 73.72 -40.70 33.74
N LYS A 633 74.07 -41.91 34.21
CA LYS A 633 74.32 -42.17 35.64
C LYS A 633 75.55 -41.44 36.19
N VAL A 634 76.42 -40.97 35.31
CA VAL A 634 77.65 -40.26 35.66
C VAL A 634 77.37 -38.90 36.30
N PHE A 635 76.16 -38.37 36.09
CA PHE A 635 75.67 -37.16 36.71
C PHE A 635 75.01 -37.42 38.06
N GLU A 636 74.80 -38.66 38.48
CA GLU A 636 74.25 -38.95 39.80
C GLU A 636 75.27 -38.54 40.89
N PRO A 637 74.83 -37.88 41.98
CA PRO A 637 75.72 -37.55 43.09
C PRO A 637 76.45 -38.79 43.61
N PHE A 638 77.74 -38.63 43.93
CA PHE A 638 78.65 -39.66 44.41
C PHE A 638 79.04 -40.72 43.36
N PHE A 639 78.58 -40.66 42.11
CA PHE A 639 79.06 -41.60 41.10
C PHE A 639 80.57 -41.39 40.85
N THR A 640 81.39 -42.43 41.03
CA THR A 640 82.85 -42.38 40.77
C THR A 640 83.38 -43.76 40.41
N THR A 641 84.33 -43.80 39.48
CA THR A 641 85.07 -45.02 39.10
C THR A 641 86.33 -45.24 39.96
N SER A 642 86.74 -44.24 40.75
CA SER A 642 88.01 -44.25 41.50
C SER A 642 87.80 -43.96 43.00
N ARG A 643 86.79 -44.62 43.60
CA ARG A 643 86.39 -44.40 45.01
C ARG A 643 87.53 -44.62 46.02
N ASN A 644 88.36 -45.63 45.78
CA ASN A 644 89.48 -45.97 46.67
C ASN A 644 90.65 -44.98 46.58
N SER A 645 90.65 -44.07 45.60
CA SER A 645 91.75 -43.15 45.31
C SER A 645 91.49 -41.71 45.75
N GLY A 646 90.48 -41.45 46.59
CA GLY A 646 90.22 -40.09 47.09
C GLY A 646 88.99 -39.39 46.52
N HIS A 647 88.45 -39.87 45.40
CA HIS A 647 87.45 -39.14 44.61
C HIS A 647 86.04 -39.31 45.16
N THR A 648 85.36 -38.18 45.37
CA THR A 648 84.03 -38.10 46.02
C THR A 648 82.87 -38.43 45.10
N GLY A 649 83.08 -38.37 43.78
CA GLY A 649 82.03 -38.57 42.78
C GLY A 649 81.05 -37.41 42.67
N LEU A 650 81.44 -36.21 43.08
CA LEU A 650 80.60 -35.01 43.02
C LEU A 650 80.87 -34.11 41.79
N GLY A 651 81.98 -34.29 41.08
CA GLY A 651 82.43 -33.39 40.00
C GLY A 651 81.44 -33.32 38.83
N LEU A 652 81.12 -34.46 38.19
CA LEU A 652 80.16 -34.45 37.07
C LEU A 652 78.72 -34.14 37.49
N ASN A 653 78.33 -34.43 38.75
CA ASN A 653 77.06 -33.94 39.29
C ASN A 653 77.04 -32.42 39.44
N LEU A 654 78.16 -31.81 39.87
CA LEU A 654 78.31 -30.36 39.90
C LEU A 654 78.25 -29.77 38.49
N VAL A 655 78.92 -30.37 37.50
CA VAL A 655 78.79 -29.97 36.09
C VAL A 655 77.34 -30.05 35.62
N TYR A 656 76.62 -31.11 35.97
CA TYR A 656 75.19 -31.25 35.66
C TYR A 656 74.35 -30.11 36.26
N ASN A 657 74.58 -29.77 37.53
CA ASN A 657 73.86 -28.69 38.20
C ASN A 657 74.26 -27.30 37.66
N LEU A 658 75.53 -27.07 37.33
CA LEU A 658 76.00 -25.83 36.70
C LEU A 658 75.28 -25.62 35.36
N VAL A 659 75.20 -26.66 34.53
CA VAL A 659 74.50 -26.57 33.24
C VAL A 659 72.99 -26.42 33.43
N THR A 660 72.35 -27.31 34.19
CA THR A 660 70.88 -27.39 34.24
C THR A 660 70.23 -26.37 35.17
N VAL A 661 70.88 -26.00 36.27
CA VAL A 661 70.32 -25.07 37.28
C VAL A 661 70.83 -23.65 37.06
N ALA A 662 72.15 -23.44 37.06
CA ALA A 662 72.70 -22.08 36.91
C ALA A 662 72.53 -21.55 35.49
N LEU A 663 72.90 -22.36 34.49
CA LEU A 663 72.88 -21.97 33.08
C LEU A 663 71.58 -22.34 32.37
N GLN A 664 70.64 -23.05 33.01
CA GLN A 664 69.36 -23.50 32.43
C GLN A 664 69.52 -24.11 31.02
N GLY A 665 70.58 -24.88 30.84
CA GLY A 665 70.87 -25.65 29.64
C GLY A 665 70.58 -27.13 29.79
N GLU A 666 70.91 -27.89 28.76
CA GLU A 666 70.81 -29.34 28.73
C GLU A 666 72.21 -29.93 28.66
N ILE A 667 72.49 -30.98 29.43
CA ILE A 667 73.73 -31.75 29.34
C ILE A 667 73.39 -33.20 28.99
N LYS A 668 74.18 -33.80 28.11
CA LYS A 668 74.00 -35.19 27.72
C LYS A 668 75.34 -35.87 27.46
N ALA A 669 75.52 -37.07 28.00
CA ALA A 669 76.64 -37.93 27.65
C ALA A 669 76.40 -38.63 26.32
N LEU A 670 77.42 -38.64 25.47
CA LEU A 670 77.33 -39.22 24.12
C LEU A 670 78.05 -40.57 24.05
N PRO A 671 77.50 -41.54 23.31
CA PRO A 671 78.22 -42.77 23.03
C PRO A 671 79.36 -42.50 22.05
N VAL A 672 80.59 -42.80 22.47
CA VAL A 672 81.80 -42.72 21.64
C VAL A 672 82.54 -44.04 21.66
N SER A 673 83.28 -44.35 20.59
CA SER A 673 84.01 -45.62 20.45
C SER A 673 85.26 -45.71 21.32
N LYS A 674 85.76 -44.57 21.81
CA LYS A 674 86.93 -44.43 22.68
C LYS A 674 86.75 -43.20 23.57
N GLY A 675 87.11 -43.30 24.85
CA GLY A 675 87.03 -42.22 25.83
C GLY A 675 85.61 -41.82 26.22
N PHE A 676 85.42 -40.54 26.52
CA PHE A 676 84.15 -39.98 27.00
C PHE A 676 83.82 -38.67 26.30
N ALA A 677 82.54 -38.45 25.98
CA ALA A 677 82.08 -37.23 25.34
C ALA A 677 80.79 -36.67 25.93
N LEU A 678 80.67 -35.35 25.93
CA LEU A 678 79.56 -34.59 26.47
C LEU A 678 79.10 -33.51 25.48
N ASN A 679 77.78 -33.37 25.37
CA ASN A 679 77.15 -32.22 24.75
C ASN A 679 76.45 -31.36 25.80
N ILE A 680 76.86 -30.09 25.86
CA ILE A 680 76.27 -29.06 26.72
C ILE A 680 75.57 -28.04 25.82
N ARG A 681 74.24 -28.04 25.82
CA ARG A 681 73.40 -27.11 25.05
C ARG A 681 72.93 -25.97 25.96
N LEU A 682 73.34 -24.75 25.66
CA LEU A 682 73.00 -23.56 26.43
C LEU A 682 72.05 -22.64 25.64
N PRO A 683 71.06 -22.00 26.29
CA PRO A 683 70.17 -21.05 25.63
C PRO A 683 70.92 -19.86 25.01
N LEU A 684 70.47 -19.38 23.85
CA LEU A 684 71.09 -18.22 23.17
C LEU A 684 71.07 -16.93 23.99
N ARG A 685 70.23 -16.81 25.02
CA ARG A 685 70.21 -15.63 25.91
C ARG A 685 71.55 -15.40 26.63
N TRP A 686 72.40 -16.42 26.70
CA TRP A 686 73.74 -16.32 27.27
C TRP A 686 74.79 -15.82 26.29
N LEU A 687 74.47 -15.70 25.00
CA LEU A 687 75.28 -14.91 24.09
C LEU A 687 75.18 -13.45 24.50
N ALA A 688 76.34 -12.81 24.65
CA ALA A 688 76.35 -11.39 24.89
C ALA A 688 75.81 -10.66 23.66
N PRO A 689 74.92 -9.65 23.83
CA PRO A 689 74.45 -8.84 22.71
C PRO A 689 75.62 -8.23 21.94
N ALA A 690 75.50 -8.00 20.64
CA ALA A 690 76.50 -7.24 19.89
C ALA A 690 76.66 -5.85 20.56
N GLU A 691 77.90 -5.42 20.80
CA GLU A 691 78.15 -4.04 21.23
C GLU A 691 77.63 -3.11 20.12
N GLN A 692 76.68 -2.23 20.47
CA GLN A 692 76.19 -1.17 19.58
C GLN A 692 77.18 -0.03 19.49
#